data_AF-A0AAD6IDQ6-F1
#
_entry.id   AF-A0AAD6IDQ6-F1
#
_cell.length_a   1.000
_cell.length_b   1.000
_cell.length_c   1.000
_cell.angle_alpha   90.00
_cell.angle_beta   90.00
_cell.angle_gamma   90.00
#
_symmetry.space_group_name_H-M   'P 1'
#
loop_
_entity.id
_entity.type
_entity.pdbx_description
1 polymer ?
#
loop_
_entity_poly.entity_id
_entity_poly.type
_entity_poly.pdbx_seq_one_letter_code
_entity_poly.pdbx_strand_id
1 'polypeptide(L)'
;MSDHPILIIGAGISGLVLAQYLQRHGVPFKLFDRDSAIDARSGGWGLTLHWALPALRELLPEHLVERFPETFVNKKASALGDTGRFQFFDLKSGAALYDVPAAERIRVSRVRLRQLLTTGIDVQWSKNLQNIESSGDTITAHFADGTSCIGRLLVACDGSRSRTREILYPDLEMNPLPVQILGASTLYTAEEMGGAESIDPFIFQGSHPDSNVFLFFSFLDTPGNFDTSSKDRYHCQVIVSWADSKGISVPGDNAERIALMKNLTDSWSEPFRSLVHKLPDDVEVRSIRIEDWMFQPGRTHAHPRAVLMGDSAHTMTMYRGEGANNAIVDVLDLVNRVDMRQTRSFGQDTLIPSLAAYENDVFKRAEPSAMSAIPDKASSVRISQRQPQACRECTKRKRKCDKQIPCTRCKRLNLNCSIEVVQLRRNAVQHASEIEFLNTVLADLDSSSSPGITHVIQKVRNRISRLQTGQDLPQSEASNIDSAQQEITLTEDRIPGKLPSSTESASNQIDSSLLTAIEHLAWGRNSAGCFPHRNCACQYRKNGQQLVSSNGSIQGDGLPLGLNPNLPRIINAQKLVKFHICHVAWHHDCFHGPTFLEQCEMFWETGRYDDPLWLALYYSVLSSTVSSIQDSPKARDLVDVDLHTMQSAQQLFSAMVQTLYDCHFLSNLSIYSVQAIVISTEVAHNLGLSQLNATLFNAAVRIAECLGVHKIQDHSTKPVRNKDDWEERVEREVGKRVWCQMIIQDHFAIPFTDTYSISPMHFSTGRPMNAEDYDLMDMPISTPTTSTYVRVLVNLAELMPGLVDGLGPMNNRKPHREQYQHILQVDQKMRAVVKDIPPFLLRPDKEKEQQIPWLSIARRSLAITAAEKIIMIHRPFLFRSFHDPTYSYTRRTSVAAAMTILREHETIVREEDISIWTHTAFAITAAVIMCFEVNAIAESAFSASAQSYKEAILSARARLASRDLDVLAQRGVALIDAIFTAGSDLNTGGTSSKMMDFGQILAKFSTFSRLNLGSPSTEASPGGIPVVDSQDVIGAHFDEMRPTWGTAEDIDFDAWFNETFYSLQGPLQL
;
A
#
# COMPACT_ATOMS: atom_id res chain seq x y z
N MET A 1 15.61 9.73 -50.48
CA MET A 1 16.20 9.46 -49.15
C MET A 1 15.81 8.04 -48.78
N SER A 2 16.78 7.19 -48.46
CA SER A 2 16.63 5.74 -48.31
C SER A 2 15.90 5.34 -47.03
N ASP A 3 15.01 4.33 -47.14
CA ASP A 3 14.37 3.66 -46.00
C ASP A 3 15.40 2.83 -45.24
N HIS A 4 16.09 3.44 -44.27
CA HIS A 4 17.10 2.76 -43.46
C HIS A 4 16.44 1.83 -42.42
N PRO A 5 16.99 0.62 -42.18
CA PRO A 5 16.41 -0.33 -41.24
C PRO A 5 16.62 0.07 -39.78
N ILE A 6 15.83 -0.53 -38.88
CA ILE A 6 16.15 -0.57 -37.44
C ILE A 6 17.23 -1.63 -37.22
N LEU A 7 18.28 -1.30 -36.48
CA LEU A 7 19.36 -2.23 -36.13
C LEU A 7 19.06 -2.80 -34.75
N ILE A 8 19.00 -4.13 -34.62
CA ILE A 8 18.85 -4.81 -33.34
C ILE A 8 20.15 -5.55 -33.06
N ILE A 9 20.80 -5.22 -31.94
CA ILE A 9 22.06 -5.87 -31.54
C ILE A 9 21.75 -6.85 -30.42
N GLY A 10 21.67 -8.15 -30.73
CA GLY A 10 21.44 -9.25 -29.80
C GLY A 10 20.13 -10.02 -30.07
N ALA A 11 20.23 -11.31 -30.38
CA ALA A 11 19.13 -12.26 -30.57
C ALA A 11 18.76 -12.97 -29.25
N GLY A 12 18.62 -12.17 -28.18
CA GLY A 12 18.02 -12.55 -26.91
C GLY A 12 16.48 -12.57 -26.97
N ILE A 13 15.81 -12.69 -25.81
CA ILE A 13 14.34 -12.69 -25.76
C ILE A 13 13.78 -11.36 -26.28
N SER A 14 14.23 -10.21 -25.74
CA SER A 14 13.77 -8.88 -26.18
C SER A 14 14.03 -8.62 -27.66
N GLY A 15 15.25 -8.91 -28.14
CA GLY A 15 15.62 -8.69 -29.54
C GLY A 15 14.81 -9.52 -30.53
N LEU A 16 14.54 -10.80 -30.21
CA LEU A 16 13.72 -11.67 -31.06
C LEU A 16 12.24 -11.28 -30.99
N VAL A 17 11.70 -10.89 -29.83
CA VAL A 17 10.32 -10.39 -29.71
C VAL A 17 10.14 -9.10 -30.52
N LEU A 18 11.09 -8.16 -30.43
CA LEU A 18 11.08 -6.95 -31.25
C LEU A 18 11.16 -7.28 -32.74
N ALA A 19 12.03 -8.20 -33.15
CA ALA A 19 12.14 -8.63 -34.54
C ALA A 19 10.82 -9.23 -35.07
N GLN A 20 10.14 -10.05 -34.27
CA GLN A 20 8.82 -10.62 -34.61
C GLN A 20 7.76 -9.53 -34.77
N TYR A 21 7.72 -8.55 -33.86
CA TYR A 21 6.83 -7.39 -33.98
C TYR A 21 7.10 -6.60 -35.26
N LEU A 22 8.36 -6.28 -35.55
CA LEU A 22 8.74 -5.51 -36.73
C LEU A 22 8.44 -6.28 -38.03
N GLN A 23 8.70 -7.59 -38.07
CA GLN A 23 8.36 -8.44 -39.21
C GLN A 23 6.86 -8.46 -39.47
N ARG A 24 6.04 -8.64 -38.42
CA ARG A 24 4.57 -8.62 -38.51
C ARG A 24 4.05 -7.31 -39.10
N HIS A 25 4.68 -6.19 -38.76
CA HIS A 25 4.29 -4.86 -39.21
C HIS A 25 4.99 -4.39 -40.50
N GLY A 26 5.79 -5.25 -41.15
CA GLY A 26 6.49 -4.91 -42.39
C GLY A 26 7.55 -3.82 -42.24
N VAL A 27 8.08 -3.62 -41.03
CA VAL A 27 9.11 -2.62 -40.75
C VAL A 27 10.50 -3.19 -41.08
N PRO A 28 11.32 -2.53 -41.92
CA PRO A 28 12.66 -3.02 -42.23
C PRO A 28 13.56 -3.03 -40.99
N PHE A 29 14.17 -4.18 -40.70
CA PHE A 29 15.14 -4.32 -39.62
C PHE A 29 16.29 -5.25 -40.00
N LYS A 30 17.38 -5.19 -39.25
CA LYS A 30 18.46 -6.18 -39.28
C LYS A 30 18.84 -6.56 -37.86
N LEU A 31 18.85 -7.85 -37.59
CA LEU A 31 19.18 -8.41 -36.29
C LEU A 31 20.57 -9.06 -36.34
N PHE A 32 21.42 -8.69 -35.40
CA PHE A 32 22.80 -9.17 -35.31
C PHE A 32 23.02 -9.88 -33.98
N ASP A 33 23.78 -10.97 -33.95
CA ASP A 33 24.21 -11.60 -32.70
C ASP A 33 25.68 -12.02 -32.78
N ARG A 34 26.37 -11.92 -31.64
CA ARG A 34 27.78 -12.31 -31.51
C ARG A 34 27.98 -13.83 -31.51
N ASP A 35 26.98 -14.58 -31.06
CA ASP A 35 27.02 -16.03 -31.03
C ASP A 35 27.06 -16.55 -32.48
N SER A 36 27.64 -17.73 -32.70
CA SER A 36 27.79 -18.30 -34.05
C SER A 36 26.50 -18.94 -34.60
N ALA A 37 25.55 -19.27 -33.71
CA ALA A 37 24.27 -19.89 -34.01
C ALA A 37 23.33 -19.77 -32.81
N ILE A 38 22.04 -20.07 -33.03
CA ILE A 38 20.99 -20.03 -31.98
C ILE A 38 21.28 -20.95 -30.78
N ASP A 39 21.98 -22.05 -31.02
CA ASP A 39 22.32 -23.13 -30.09
C ASP A 39 23.81 -23.14 -29.67
N ALA A 40 24.58 -22.11 -30.03
CA ALA A 40 26.01 -22.03 -29.73
C ALA A 40 26.34 -22.04 -28.23
N ARG A 41 25.37 -21.73 -27.36
CA ARG A 41 25.51 -21.82 -25.90
C ARG A 41 24.88 -23.11 -25.39
N SER A 42 25.70 -23.96 -24.76
CA SER A 42 25.22 -25.14 -24.04
C SER A 42 24.59 -24.74 -22.69
N GLY A 43 23.38 -25.26 -22.43
CA GLY A 43 22.66 -25.10 -21.16
C GLY A 43 21.86 -23.80 -21.06
N GLY A 44 20.55 -23.90 -21.22
CA GLY A 44 19.61 -22.80 -21.01
C GLY A 44 18.87 -22.95 -19.68
N TRP A 45 18.81 -21.85 -18.92
CA TRP A 45 18.01 -21.73 -17.71
C TRP A 45 16.52 -21.78 -18.06
N GLY A 46 15.69 -22.31 -17.17
CA GLY A 46 14.23 -22.14 -17.26
C GLY A 46 13.85 -20.68 -17.00
N LEU A 47 12.81 -20.19 -17.67
CA LEU A 47 12.25 -18.85 -17.45
C LEU A 47 10.81 -18.99 -16.96
N THR A 48 10.41 -18.14 -16.02
CA THR A 48 9.02 -18.03 -15.60
C THR A 48 8.46 -16.76 -16.25
N LEU A 49 7.41 -16.91 -17.04
CA LEU A 49 6.67 -15.81 -17.62
C LEU A 49 5.33 -15.71 -16.90
N HIS A 50 5.01 -14.54 -16.35
CA HIS A 50 3.81 -14.30 -15.55
C HIS A 50 3.15 -13.00 -16.01
N TRP A 51 3.43 -11.86 -15.39
CA TRP A 51 2.75 -10.61 -15.73
C TRP A 51 3.06 -10.09 -17.15
N ALA A 52 4.11 -10.59 -17.81
CA ALA A 52 4.41 -10.25 -19.21
C ALA A 52 3.68 -11.12 -20.24
N LEU A 53 2.90 -12.13 -19.83
CA LEU A 53 2.18 -13.02 -20.75
C LEU A 53 1.22 -12.27 -21.70
N PRO A 54 0.41 -11.28 -21.25
CA PRO A 54 -0.43 -10.50 -22.15
C PRO A 54 0.40 -9.74 -23.19
N ALA A 55 1.48 -9.07 -22.77
CA ALA A 55 2.36 -8.33 -23.67
C ALA A 55 3.02 -9.24 -24.72
N LEU A 56 3.48 -10.43 -24.32
CA LEU A 56 4.06 -11.40 -25.25
C LEU A 56 3.04 -11.83 -26.31
N ARG A 57 1.79 -12.12 -25.90
CA ARG A 57 0.70 -12.51 -26.81
C ARG A 57 0.35 -11.39 -27.79
N GLU A 58 0.39 -10.14 -27.35
CA GLU A 58 0.11 -8.97 -28.19
C GLU A 58 1.21 -8.75 -29.25
N LEU A 59 2.47 -8.84 -28.83
CA LEU A 59 3.64 -8.54 -29.68
C LEU A 59 3.89 -9.59 -30.76
N LEU A 60 3.52 -10.85 -30.51
CA LEU A 60 3.80 -11.95 -31.44
C LEU A 60 2.69 -12.14 -32.49
N PRO A 61 3.04 -12.65 -33.69
CA PRO A 61 2.06 -13.18 -34.63
C PRO A 61 1.25 -14.35 -34.04
N GLU A 62 -0.02 -14.45 -34.42
CA GLU A 62 -0.96 -15.47 -33.91
C GLU A 62 -0.42 -16.91 -34.03
N HIS A 63 0.16 -17.26 -35.18
CA HIS A 63 0.74 -18.60 -35.39
C HIS A 63 1.91 -18.95 -34.44
N LEU A 64 2.62 -17.95 -33.87
CA LEU A 64 3.63 -18.20 -32.84
C LEU A 64 3.03 -18.27 -31.45
N VAL A 65 1.96 -17.52 -31.18
CA VAL A 65 1.19 -17.62 -29.94
C VAL A 65 0.57 -19.02 -29.81
N GLU A 66 0.00 -19.56 -30.89
CA GLU A 66 -0.53 -20.93 -30.93
C GLU A 66 0.54 -22.00 -30.65
N ARG A 67 1.77 -21.74 -31.11
CA ARG A 67 2.93 -22.61 -30.91
C ARG A 67 3.68 -22.37 -29.61
N PHE A 68 3.29 -21.38 -28.81
CA PHE A 68 3.91 -21.08 -27.52
C PHE A 68 4.01 -22.28 -26.55
N PRO A 69 3.03 -23.22 -26.50
CA PRO A 69 3.15 -24.47 -25.74
C PRO A 69 4.32 -25.38 -26.13
N GLU A 70 4.94 -25.20 -27.30
CA GLU A 70 6.19 -25.87 -27.70
C GLU A 70 7.37 -25.50 -26.78
N THR A 71 7.23 -24.44 -25.99
CA THR A 71 8.28 -23.91 -25.10
C THR A 71 8.14 -24.37 -23.65
N PHE A 72 7.03 -25.01 -23.27
CA PHE A 72 6.72 -25.30 -21.86
C PHE A 72 7.61 -26.40 -21.29
N VAL A 73 8.10 -26.23 -20.05
CA VAL A 73 8.95 -27.24 -19.39
C VAL A 73 8.18 -28.48 -18.94
N ASN A 74 6.87 -28.34 -18.72
CA ASN A 74 5.97 -29.43 -18.34
C ASN A 74 4.59 -29.20 -18.97
N LYS A 75 4.39 -29.68 -20.21
CA LYS A 75 3.14 -29.47 -20.96
C LYS A 75 1.94 -30.10 -20.26
N LYS A 76 2.13 -31.23 -19.59
CA LYS A 76 1.06 -31.95 -18.89
C LYS A 76 0.51 -31.11 -17.74
N ALA A 77 1.38 -30.58 -16.89
CA ALA A 77 0.97 -29.70 -15.78
C ALA A 77 0.28 -28.43 -16.30
N SER A 78 0.87 -27.76 -17.30
CA SER A 78 0.28 -26.56 -17.88
C SER A 78 -1.08 -26.81 -18.55
N ALA A 79 -1.28 -27.94 -19.23
CA ALA A 79 -2.56 -28.31 -19.85
C ALA A 79 -3.67 -28.56 -18.81
N LEU A 80 -3.31 -28.94 -17.59
CA LEU A 80 -4.23 -29.07 -16.45
C LEU A 80 -4.51 -27.74 -15.74
N GLY A 81 -3.92 -26.63 -16.21
CA GLY A 81 -4.01 -25.33 -15.55
C GLY A 81 -3.20 -25.22 -14.26
N ASP A 82 -2.26 -26.14 -14.00
CA ASP A 82 -1.38 -26.06 -12.85
C ASP A 82 -0.38 -24.93 -13.07
N THR A 83 -0.45 -23.91 -12.21
CA THR A 83 0.43 -22.74 -12.23
C THR A 83 1.63 -22.92 -11.30
N GLY A 84 1.76 -24.05 -10.60
CA GLY A 84 2.76 -24.26 -9.56
C GLY A 84 2.43 -23.50 -8.27
N ARG A 85 3.17 -23.79 -7.21
CA ARG A 85 3.08 -23.22 -5.86
C ARG A 85 4.27 -22.30 -5.55
N PHE A 86 5.43 -22.51 -6.19
CA PHE A 86 6.65 -21.71 -6.04
C PHE A 86 7.07 -21.57 -4.56
N GLN A 87 7.00 -22.68 -3.83
CA GLN A 87 7.14 -22.69 -2.37
C GLN A 87 8.57 -22.37 -1.93
N PHE A 88 8.67 -21.73 -0.76
CA PHE A 88 9.93 -21.50 -0.07
C PHE A 88 10.04 -22.40 1.17
N PHE A 89 11.16 -23.10 1.31
CA PHE A 89 11.38 -24.07 2.38
C PHE A 89 12.46 -23.64 3.37
N ASP A 90 12.25 -24.01 4.63
CA ASP A 90 13.33 -24.18 5.60
C ASP A 90 14.05 -25.49 5.28
N LEU A 91 15.29 -25.40 4.78
CA LEU A 91 16.05 -26.56 4.33
C LEU A 91 16.58 -27.43 5.48
N LYS A 92 16.48 -27.00 6.73
CA LYS A 92 16.85 -27.81 7.89
C LYS A 92 15.69 -28.70 8.34
N SER A 93 14.49 -28.12 8.46
CA SER A 93 13.29 -28.84 8.94
C SER A 93 12.50 -29.50 7.81
N GLY A 94 12.63 -29.00 6.58
CA GLY A 94 11.82 -29.37 5.44
C GLY A 94 10.44 -28.71 5.40
N ALA A 95 10.15 -27.81 6.34
CA ALA A 95 8.87 -27.12 6.42
C ALA A 95 8.74 -26.05 5.32
N ALA A 96 7.57 -25.99 4.68
CA ALA A 96 7.22 -24.86 3.83
C ALA A 96 6.99 -23.62 4.70
N LEU A 97 7.70 -22.53 4.41
CA LEU A 97 7.61 -21.27 5.16
C LEU A 97 6.50 -20.37 4.63
N TYR A 98 6.32 -20.32 3.31
CA TYR A 98 5.23 -19.59 2.66
C TYR A 98 5.05 -20.04 1.20
N ASP A 99 3.83 -19.84 0.71
CA ASP A 99 3.46 -20.04 -0.69
C ASP A 99 3.41 -18.70 -1.42
N VAL A 100 3.77 -18.70 -2.71
CA VAL A 100 3.55 -17.53 -3.56
C VAL A 100 2.14 -17.62 -4.13
N PRO A 101 1.26 -16.63 -3.89
CA PRO A 101 -0.12 -16.64 -4.35
C PRO A 101 -0.25 -17.05 -5.83
N ALA A 102 -1.25 -17.87 -6.14
CA ALA A 102 -1.47 -18.35 -7.49
C ALA A 102 -1.87 -17.18 -8.42
N ALA A 103 -1.07 -16.97 -9.47
CA ALA A 103 -1.35 -16.06 -10.58
C ALA A 103 -1.06 -16.81 -11.89
N GLU A 104 -1.56 -16.32 -13.02
CA GLU A 104 -1.21 -16.90 -14.33
C GLU A 104 0.32 -16.85 -14.53
N ARG A 105 0.94 -18.03 -14.61
CA ARG A 105 2.38 -18.18 -14.82
C ARG A 105 2.69 -19.44 -15.60
N ILE A 106 3.68 -19.34 -16.49
CA ILE A 106 4.11 -20.40 -17.38
C ILE A 106 5.62 -20.51 -17.31
N ARG A 107 6.11 -21.72 -17.00
CA ARG A 107 7.53 -22.02 -17.01
C ARG A 107 7.94 -22.54 -18.39
N VAL A 108 8.90 -21.86 -19.02
CA VAL A 108 9.36 -22.15 -20.38
C VAL A 108 10.86 -22.45 -20.41
N SER A 109 11.27 -23.28 -21.36
CA SER A 109 12.67 -23.46 -21.69
C SER A 109 13.16 -22.25 -22.50
N ARG A 110 14.19 -21.56 -22.01
CA ARG A 110 14.80 -20.42 -22.73
C ARG A 110 15.25 -20.81 -24.13
N VAL A 111 15.78 -22.02 -24.30
CA VAL A 111 16.27 -22.51 -25.60
C VAL A 111 15.10 -22.65 -26.57
N ARG A 112 14.04 -23.37 -26.16
CA ARG A 112 12.85 -23.58 -27.00
C ARG A 112 12.12 -22.27 -27.29
N LEU A 113 12.04 -21.36 -26.32
CA LEU A 113 11.48 -20.03 -26.54
C LEU A 113 12.27 -19.23 -27.58
N ARG A 114 13.61 -19.19 -27.47
CA ARG A 114 14.44 -18.52 -28.49
C ARG A 114 14.29 -19.16 -29.86
N GLN A 115 14.25 -20.49 -29.95
CA GLN A 115 14.03 -21.20 -31.21
C GLN A 115 12.68 -20.84 -31.83
N LEU A 116 11.59 -20.85 -31.05
CA LEU A 116 10.27 -20.43 -31.50
C LEU A 116 10.29 -19.00 -32.03
N LEU A 117 10.86 -18.06 -31.26
CA LEU A 117 10.94 -16.64 -31.61
C LEU A 117 11.87 -16.35 -32.80
N THR A 118 12.75 -17.28 -33.18
CA THR A 118 13.61 -17.14 -34.37
C THR A 118 12.90 -17.61 -35.66
N THR A 119 11.70 -18.20 -35.56
CA THR A 119 10.93 -18.65 -36.72
C THR A 119 10.74 -17.51 -37.71
N GLY A 120 11.26 -17.67 -38.94
CA GLY A 120 11.12 -16.68 -40.01
C GLY A 120 11.99 -15.42 -39.87
N ILE A 121 12.84 -15.32 -38.84
CA ILE A 121 13.71 -14.16 -38.59
C ILE A 121 15.11 -14.44 -39.12
N ASP A 122 15.61 -13.55 -39.98
CA ASP A 122 17.00 -13.58 -40.44
C ASP A 122 17.93 -12.94 -39.39
N VAL A 123 18.70 -13.78 -38.70
CA VAL A 123 19.70 -13.35 -37.71
C VAL A 123 21.09 -13.42 -38.35
N GLN A 124 21.79 -12.29 -38.32
CA GLN A 124 23.17 -12.17 -38.78
C GLN A 124 24.11 -12.58 -37.63
N TRP A 125 24.45 -13.87 -37.61
CA TRP A 125 25.31 -14.49 -36.59
C TRP A 125 26.80 -14.11 -36.72
N SER A 126 27.57 -14.37 -35.66
CA SER A 126 29.01 -14.06 -35.55
C SER A 126 29.34 -12.57 -35.71
N LYS A 127 28.38 -11.68 -35.46
CA LYS A 127 28.50 -10.23 -35.62
C LYS A 127 28.80 -9.56 -34.29
N ASN A 128 30.09 -9.49 -33.96
CA ASN A 128 30.58 -8.83 -32.76
C ASN A 128 30.66 -7.32 -32.97
N LEU A 129 29.75 -6.55 -32.37
CA LEU A 129 29.78 -5.09 -32.39
C LEU A 129 31.09 -4.57 -31.77
N GLN A 130 31.72 -3.59 -32.41
CA GLN A 130 32.95 -2.95 -31.93
C GLN A 130 32.74 -1.48 -31.62
N ASN A 131 32.03 -0.77 -32.49
CA ASN A 131 31.78 0.66 -32.37
C ASN A 131 30.42 1.06 -32.97
N ILE A 132 29.93 2.23 -32.58
CA ILE A 132 28.72 2.87 -33.12
C ILE A 132 29.10 4.29 -33.57
N GLU A 133 28.57 4.72 -34.70
CA GLU A 133 28.72 6.11 -35.18
C GLU A 133 27.35 6.72 -35.46
N SER A 134 27.10 7.93 -34.96
CA SER A 134 25.87 8.66 -35.22
C SER A 134 26.14 9.84 -36.15
N SER A 135 25.37 9.95 -37.23
CA SER A 135 25.53 11.02 -38.22
C SER A 135 24.16 11.51 -38.68
N GLY A 136 23.76 12.69 -38.18
CA GLY A 136 22.47 13.33 -38.47
C GLY A 136 21.28 12.40 -38.23
N ASP A 137 20.73 11.90 -39.34
CA ASP A 137 19.54 11.06 -39.41
C ASP A 137 19.80 9.55 -39.42
N THR A 138 21.05 9.15 -39.22
CA THR A 138 21.46 7.74 -39.30
C THR A 138 22.36 7.33 -38.15
N ILE A 139 22.41 6.04 -37.92
CA ILE A 139 23.31 5.36 -36.98
C ILE A 139 23.96 4.17 -37.67
N THR A 140 25.27 4.03 -37.52
CA THR A 140 26.06 2.96 -38.14
C THR A 140 26.65 2.06 -37.06
N ALA A 141 26.39 0.75 -37.16
CA ALA A 141 27.04 -0.26 -36.33
C ALA A 141 28.26 -0.82 -37.07
N HIS A 142 29.42 -0.88 -36.40
CA HIS A 142 30.67 -1.42 -36.93
C HIS A 142 31.03 -2.73 -36.22
N PHE A 143 31.35 -3.77 -36.98
CA PHE A 143 31.60 -5.12 -36.46
C PHE A 143 33.07 -5.53 -36.57
N ALA A 144 33.46 -6.51 -35.75
CA ALA A 144 34.84 -7.00 -35.65
C ALA A 144 35.40 -7.60 -36.95
N ASP A 145 34.53 -8.08 -37.83
CA ASP A 145 34.89 -8.61 -39.15
C ASP A 145 35.14 -7.51 -40.21
N GLY A 146 35.10 -6.24 -39.81
CA GLY A 146 35.28 -5.08 -40.68
C GLY A 146 34.02 -4.67 -41.44
N THR A 147 32.91 -5.39 -41.29
CA THR A 147 31.63 -5.00 -41.89
C THR A 147 30.95 -3.91 -41.06
N SER A 148 30.08 -3.13 -41.71
CA SER A 148 29.24 -2.13 -41.05
C SER A 148 27.83 -2.13 -41.61
N CYS A 149 26.88 -1.62 -40.82
CA CYS A 149 25.50 -1.48 -41.25
C CYS A 149 24.90 -0.15 -40.80
N ILE A 150 24.30 0.57 -41.75
CA ILE A 150 23.62 1.85 -41.51
C ILE A 150 22.13 1.57 -41.24
N GLY A 151 21.60 2.21 -40.21
CA GLY A 151 20.20 2.20 -39.83
C GLY A 151 19.73 3.57 -39.36
N ARG A 152 18.48 3.63 -38.89
CA ARG A 152 17.83 4.86 -38.38
C ARG A 152 17.65 4.91 -36.86
N LEU A 153 17.70 3.74 -36.22
CA LEU A 153 17.62 3.51 -34.78
C LEU A 153 18.37 2.22 -34.47
N LEU A 154 19.14 2.21 -33.39
CA LEU A 154 19.83 1.03 -32.87
C LEU A 154 19.22 0.66 -31.51
N VAL A 155 18.69 -0.55 -31.40
CA VAL A 155 18.15 -1.10 -30.15
C VAL A 155 19.11 -2.18 -29.64
N ALA A 156 19.65 -1.97 -28.45
CA ALA A 156 20.63 -2.85 -27.85
C ALA A 156 19.95 -3.92 -27.00
N CYS A 157 19.99 -5.16 -27.47
CA CYS A 157 19.45 -6.35 -26.81
C CYS A 157 20.56 -7.39 -26.52
N ASP A 158 21.81 -6.93 -26.40
CA ASP A 158 23.05 -7.73 -26.34
C ASP A 158 23.42 -8.21 -24.91
N GLY A 159 22.48 -8.06 -23.98
CA GLY A 159 22.47 -8.76 -22.69
C GLY A 159 23.35 -8.14 -21.61
N SER A 160 23.60 -8.91 -20.54
CA SER A 160 24.35 -8.43 -19.36
C SER A 160 25.82 -8.07 -19.63
N ARG A 161 26.39 -8.50 -20.76
CA ARG A 161 27.71 -8.06 -21.25
C ARG A 161 27.57 -7.27 -22.54
N SER A 162 26.69 -6.27 -22.51
CA SER A 162 26.34 -5.41 -23.62
C SER A 162 27.54 -4.55 -24.02
N ARG A 163 28.02 -4.74 -25.24
CA ARG A 163 29.05 -3.87 -25.81
C ARG A 163 28.45 -2.51 -26.15
N THR A 164 27.17 -2.47 -26.49
CA THR A 164 26.47 -1.21 -26.73
C THR A 164 26.44 -0.35 -25.47
N ARG A 165 26.11 -0.94 -24.31
CA ARG A 165 26.14 -0.22 -23.02
C ARG A 165 27.52 0.35 -22.72
N GLU A 166 28.59 -0.41 -22.94
CA GLU A 166 29.97 0.07 -22.77
C GLU A 166 30.30 1.26 -23.70
N ILE A 167 29.77 1.28 -24.93
CA ILE A 167 29.96 2.40 -25.86
C ILE A 167 29.16 3.62 -25.42
N LEU A 168 27.89 3.43 -25.00
CA LEU A 168 27.04 4.55 -24.57
C LEU A 168 27.50 5.13 -23.22
N TYR A 169 28.04 4.28 -22.35
CA TYR A 169 28.45 4.61 -20.99
C TYR A 169 29.84 4.01 -20.68
N PRO A 170 30.94 4.60 -21.17
CA PRO A 170 32.29 4.04 -21.03
C PRO A 170 32.82 4.05 -19.60
N ASP A 171 32.35 4.96 -18.74
CA ASP A 171 32.76 5.06 -17.33
C ASP A 171 31.96 4.14 -16.40
N LEU A 172 31.26 3.15 -16.96
CA LEU A 172 30.30 2.32 -16.25
C LEU A 172 30.90 0.99 -15.80
N GLU A 173 30.66 0.62 -14.54
CA GLU A 173 30.98 -0.70 -14.01
C GLU A 173 29.71 -1.44 -13.60
N MET A 174 29.70 -2.75 -13.86
CA MET A 174 28.69 -3.65 -13.32
C MET A 174 28.90 -3.79 -11.80
N ASN A 175 27.81 -3.94 -11.03
CA ASN A 175 27.91 -4.09 -9.58
C ASN A 175 27.94 -5.57 -9.19
N PRO A 176 29.10 -6.15 -8.81
CA PRO A 176 29.17 -7.53 -8.36
C PRO A 176 28.55 -7.69 -6.97
N LEU A 177 27.49 -8.48 -6.88
CA LEU A 177 26.80 -8.77 -5.63
C LEU A 177 27.62 -9.71 -4.73
N PRO A 178 27.52 -9.58 -3.39
CA PRO A 178 28.32 -10.34 -2.44
C PRO A 178 27.83 -11.79 -2.24
N VAL A 179 27.51 -12.48 -3.34
CA VAL A 179 26.96 -13.84 -3.36
C VAL A 179 27.78 -14.71 -4.31
N GLN A 180 28.11 -15.92 -3.87
CA GLN A 180 28.70 -16.99 -4.67
C GLN A 180 27.62 -17.97 -5.11
N ILE A 181 27.76 -18.50 -6.32
CA ILE A 181 26.79 -19.42 -6.91
C ILE A 181 27.50 -20.55 -7.62
N LEU A 182 27.05 -21.77 -7.31
CA LEU A 182 27.33 -22.97 -8.08
C LEU A 182 26.02 -23.52 -8.65
N GLY A 183 25.98 -23.71 -9.96
CA GLY A 183 24.82 -24.26 -10.65
C GLY A 183 25.19 -25.46 -11.52
N ALA A 184 24.34 -26.48 -11.51
CA ALA A 184 24.45 -27.66 -12.35
C ALA A 184 23.12 -27.96 -13.05
N SER A 185 23.22 -28.61 -14.20
CA SER A 185 22.08 -29.18 -14.92
C SER A 185 22.30 -30.68 -15.03
N THR A 186 21.30 -31.49 -14.66
CA THR A 186 21.45 -32.94 -14.60
C THR A 186 20.13 -33.66 -14.93
N LEU A 187 20.22 -34.96 -15.20
CA LEU A 187 19.08 -35.84 -15.42
C LEU A 187 18.84 -36.71 -14.18
N TYR A 188 17.62 -36.64 -13.63
CA TYR A 188 17.18 -37.45 -12.51
C TYR A 188 16.11 -38.46 -12.95
N THR A 189 16.21 -39.70 -12.47
CA THR A 189 15.08 -40.64 -12.44
C THR A 189 14.04 -40.20 -11.40
N ALA A 190 12.81 -40.73 -11.49
CA ALA A 190 11.75 -40.45 -10.51
C ALA A 190 12.16 -40.83 -9.07
N GLU A 191 12.94 -41.91 -8.90
CA GLU A 191 13.47 -42.32 -7.59
C GLU A 191 14.54 -41.34 -7.07
N GLU A 192 15.39 -40.83 -7.95
CA GLU A 192 16.39 -39.84 -7.58
C GLU A 192 15.77 -38.49 -7.17
N MET A 193 14.67 -38.11 -7.82
CA MET A 193 13.88 -36.92 -7.47
C MET A 193 13.23 -36.99 -6.09
N GLY A 194 13.03 -38.18 -5.52
CA GLY A 194 12.55 -38.35 -4.14
C GLY A 194 11.22 -37.63 -3.84
N GLY A 195 10.32 -37.51 -4.82
CA GLY A 195 9.04 -36.81 -4.67
C GLY A 195 9.07 -35.30 -4.93
N ALA A 196 10.20 -34.74 -5.39
CA ALA A 196 10.32 -33.30 -5.68
C ALA A 196 9.31 -32.77 -6.72
N GLU A 197 8.83 -33.58 -7.67
CA GLU A 197 7.74 -33.19 -8.59
C GLU A 197 6.41 -32.94 -7.85
N SER A 198 6.16 -33.67 -6.75
CA SER A 198 4.98 -33.47 -5.90
C SER A 198 5.07 -32.19 -5.07
N ILE A 199 6.29 -31.71 -4.78
CA ILE A 199 6.52 -30.41 -4.13
C ILE A 199 6.07 -29.29 -5.04
N ASP A 200 6.58 -29.24 -6.28
CA ASP A 200 6.17 -28.28 -7.30
C ASP A 200 6.46 -28.86 -8.69
N PRO A 201 5.55 -28.76 -9.67
CA PRO A 201 5.78 -29.29 -11.01
C PRO A 201 6.78 -28.49 -11.87
N PHE A 202 7.26 -27.34 -11.39
CA PHE A 202 8.12 -26.41 -12.15
C PHE A 202 9.37 -25.95 -11.37
N ILE A 203 9.23 -25.49 -10.12
CA ILE A 203 10.29 -24.82 -9.37
C ILE A 203 9.97 -24.68 -7.88
N PHE A 204 10.98 -24.80 -7.02
CA PHE A 204 10.91 -24.45 -5.60
C PHE A 204 12.26 -23.94 -5.09
N GLN A 205 12.25 -23.26 -3.95
CA GLN A 205 13.42 -22.61 -3.37
C GLN A 205 13.47 -22.84 -1.86
N GLY A 206 14.60 -22.57 -1.22
CA GLY A 206 14.69 -22.60 0.23
C GLY A 206 16.00 -22.07 0.77
N SER A 207 16.05 -21.83 2.07
CA SER A 207 17.28 -21.48 2.77
C SER A 207 17.45 -22.32 4.03
N HIS A 208 18.69 -22.63 4.37
CA HIS A 208 19.01 -23.27 5.64
C HIS A 208 19.25 -22.19 6.70
N PRO A 209 18.48 -22.14 7.81
CA PRO A 209 18.49 -21.01 8.74
C PRO A 209 19.83 -20.80 9.45
N ASP A 210 20.56 -21.86 9.78
CA ASP A 210 21.85 -21.73 10.48
C ASP A 210 23.01 -21.40 9.52
N SER A 211 23.06 -22.11 8.39
CA SER A 211 24.16 -21.99 7.44
C SER A 211 23.93 -20.90 6.40
N ASN A 212 22.76 -20.28 6.29
CA ASN A 212 22.40 -19.29 5.26
C ASN A 212 22.85 -19.70 3.84
N VAL A 213 22.81 -21.00 3.56
CA VAL A 213 23.01 -21.56 2.22
C VAL A 213 21.64 -21.72 1.60
N PHE A 214 21.54 -21.34 0.34
CA PHE A 214 20.31 -21.23 -0.41
C PHE A 214 20.22 -22.31 -1.50
N LEU A 215 19.02 -22.85 -1.70
CA LEU A 215 18.66 -23.74 -2.80
C LEU A 215 17.73 -23.04 -3.77
N PHE A 216 18.04 -23.15 -5.06
CA PHE A 216 17.07 -22.98 -6.13
C PHE A 216 17.04 -24.26 -6.96
N PHE A 217 15.86 -24.86 -7.08
CA PHE A 217 15.64 -26.07 -7.86
C PHE A 217 14.58 -25.83 -8.92
N SER A 218 14.83 -26.23 -10.17
CA SER A 218 13.84 -26.07 -11.25
C SER A 218 13.88 -27.21 -12.26
N PHE A 219 12.72 -27.58 -12.79
CA PHE A 219 12.61 -28.44 -13.97
C PHE A 219 12.91 -27.64 -15.24
N LEU A 220 13.74 -28.20 -16.11
CA LEU A 220 14.05 -27.70 -17.45
C LEU A 220 13.30 -28.49 -18.53
N ASP A 221 13.01 -29.77 -18.27
CA ASP A 221 12.16 -30.62 -19.10
C ASP A 221 11.65 -31.84 -18.29
N THR A 222 10.45 -32.33 -18.61
CA THR A 222 9.88 -33.54 -17.99
C THR A 222 9.94 -34.76 -18.93
N PRO A 223 9.87 -35.99 -18.37
CA PRO A 223 9.86 -37.20 -19.19
C PRO A 223 8.72 -37.21 -20.21
N GLY A 224 9.03 -37.52 -21.46
CA GLY A 224 8.05 -37.60 -22.55
C GLY A 224 7.37 -36.27 -22.90
N ASN A 225 7.93 -35.13 -22.50
CA ASN A 225 7.37 -33.81 -22.79
C ASN A 225 7.38 -33.50 -24.30
N PHE A 226 8.43 -33.93 -25.01
CA PHE A 226 8.60 -33.93 -26.46
C PHE A 226 9.26 -35.22 -26.95
N ASP A 227 9.23 -35.47 -28.27
CA ASP A 227 9.89 -36.62 -28.89
C ASP A 227 11.41 -36.64 -28.64
N THR A 228 12.01 -35.46 -28.44
CA THR A 228 13.43 -35.29 -28.11
C THR A 228 13.73 -35.31 -26.60
N SER A 229 12.69 -35.30 -25.75
CA SER A 229 12.84 -35.40 -24.30
C SER A 229 13.25 -36.82 -23.90
N SER A 230 13.89 -36.94 -22.74
CA SER A 230 14.09 -38.25 -22.13
C SER A 230 12.75 -38.93 -21.90
N LYS A 231 12.68 -40.26 -22.06
CA LYS A 231 11.45 -41.03 -21.85
C LYS A 231 11.14 -41.27 -20.37
N ASP A 232 12.17 -41.25 -19.52
CA ASP A 232 12.12 -41.73 -18.13
C ASP A 232 12.86 -40.82 -17.14
N ARG A 233 13.57 -39.79 -17.61
CA ARG A 233 14.34 -38.87 -16.75
C ARG A 233 13.87 -37.42 -16.86
N TYR A 234 13.88 -36.74 -15.71
CA TYR A 234 13.63 -35.32 -15.57
C TYR A 234 14.93 -34.56 -15.81
N HIS A 235 14.90 -33.53 -16.64
CA HIS A 235 16.01 -32.61 -16.79
C HIS A 235 15.83 -31.48 -15.81
N CYS A 236 16.75 -31.37 -14.84
CA CYS A 236 16.62 -30.49 -13.69
C CYS A 236 17.84 -29.59 -13.56
N GLN A 237 17.61 -28.45 -12.93
CA GLN A 237 18.60 -27.46 -12.56
C GLN A 237 18.66 -27.35 -11.05
N VAL A 238 19.89 -27.39 -10.52
CA VAL A 238 20.18 -27.27 -9.09
C VAL A 238 21.18 -26.15 -8.89
N ILE A 239 20.83 -25.17 -8.07
CA ILE A 239 21.71 -24.07 -7.70
C ILE A 239 21.88 -24.06 -6.20
N VAL A 240 23.14 -23.96 -5.76
CA VAL A 240 23.51 -23.67 -4.38
C VAL A 240 24.21 -22.32 -4.33
N SER A 241 23.74 -21.42 -3.46
CA SER A 241 24.33 -20.10 -3.29
C SER A 241 24.53 -19.71 -1.83
N TRP A 242 25.53 -18.85 -1.59
CA TRP A 242 25.92 -18.40 -0.26
C TRP A 242 26.59 -17.02 -0.30
N ALA A 243 26.57 -16.31 0.82
CA ALA A 243 27.19 -14.98 0.92
C ALA A 243 28.73 -15.05 1.00
N ASP A 244 29.40 -14.07 0.38
CA ASP A 244 30.87 -13.91 0.44
C ASP A 244 31.40 -13.82 1.88
N SER A 245 30.61 -13.24 2.79
CA SER A 245 30.96 -13.03 4.19
C SER A 245 31.27 -14.32 4.96
N LYS A 246 30.92 -15.49 4.40
CA LYS A 246 31.28 -16.81 4.95
C LYS A 246 32.74 -17.18 4.74
N GLY A 247 33.46 -16.47 3.87
CA GLY A 247 34.88 -16.75 3.59
C GLY A 247 35.11 -18.10 2.89
N ILE A 248 34.07 -18.65 2.25
CA ILE A 248 34.14 -19.92 1.51
C ILE A 248 34.51 -19.60 0.06
N SER A 249 35.72 -19.97 -0.34
CA SER A 249 36.22 -19.78 -1.70
C SER A 249 35.65 -20.82 -2.66
N VAL A 250 35.30 -20.39 -3.88
CA VAL A 250 34.89 -21.31 -4.94
C VAL A 250 36.12 -22.01 -5.54
N PRO A 251 36.17 -23.36 -5.56
CA PRO A 251 37.28 -24.09 -6.16
C PRO A 251 37.42 -23.86 -7.66
N GLY A 252 38.65 -23.97 -8.16
CA GLY A 252 38.95 -23.89 -9.60
C GLY A 252 38.52 -25.16 -10.34
N ASP A 253 38.70 -26.31 -9.71
CA ASP A 253 38.39 -27.63 -10.26
C ASP A 253 36.89 -27.99 -10.13
N ASN A 254 36.37 -28.73 -11.12
CA ASN A 254 34.95 -29.09 -11.17
C ASN A 254 34.56 -30.14 -10.10
N ALA A 255 35.39 -31.16 -9.88
CA ALA A 255 35.10 -32.19 -8.89
C ALA A 255 35.12 -31.59 -7.47
N GLU A 256 36.04 -30.66 -7.20
CA GLU A 256 36.06 -29.91 -5.95
C GLU A 256 34.81 -29.02 -5.76
N ARG A 257 34.24 -28.45 -6.83
CA ARG A 257 32.97 -27.71 -6.76
C ARG A 257 31.80 -28.61 -6.41
N ILE A 258 31.72 -29.81 -6.99
CA ILE A 258 30.70 -30.81 -6.65
C ILE A 258 30.83 -31.20 -5.18
N ALA A 259 32.06 -31.50 -4.73
CA ALA A 259 32.32 -31.84 -3.33
C ALA A 259 31.94 -30.70 -2.38
N LEU A 260 32.19 -29.44 -2.77
CA LEU A 260 31.76 -28.27 -2.01
C LEU A 260 30.23 -28.16 -1.93
N MET A 261 29.51 -28.35 -3.04
CA MET A 261 28.04 -28.36 -3.03
C MET A 261 27.49 -29.43 -2.08
N LYS A 262 28.05 -30.66 -2.13
CA LYS A 262 27.66 -31.74 -1.21
C LYS A 262 27.93 -31.36 0.26
N ASN A 263 29.13 -30.85 0.58
CA ASN A 263 29.47 -30.44 1.94
C ASN A 263 28.57 -29.32 2.49
N LEU A 264 28.29 -28.27 1.68
CA LEU A 264 27.43 -27.16 2.09
C LEU A 264 25.98 -27.57 2.40
N THR A 265 25.58 -28.76 1.92
CA THR A 265 24.19 -29.24 1.97
C THR A 265 24.03 -30.50 2.83
N ASP A 266 25.08 -30.94 3.53
CA ASP A 266 25.09 -32.15 4.37
C ASP A 266 24.00 -32.15 5.45
N SER A 267 23.68 -30.99 6.01
CA SER A 267 22.69 -30.81 7.08
C SER A 267 21.26 -30.59 6.60
N TRP A 268 21.01 -30.64 5.29
CA TRP A 268 19.69 -30.38 4.73
C TRP A 268 18.74 -31.57 4.92
N SER A 269 17.44 -31.29 5.02
CA SER A 269 16.40 -32.31 5.04
C SER A 269 16.20 -32.93 3.64
N GLU A 270 15.64 -34.13 3.60
CA GLU A 270 15.21 -34.74 2.36
C GLU A 270 13.89 -34.11 1.86
N PRO A 271 13.65 -34.01 0.53
CA PRO A 271 14.50 -34.47 -0.56
C PRO A 271 15.60 -33.47 -0.97
N PHE A 272 15.65 -32.26 -0.39
CA PHE A 272 16.56 -31.18 -0.82
C PHE A 272 18.04 -31.59 -0.79
N ARG A 273 18.43 -32.34 0.23
CA ARG A 273 19.77 -32.92 0.35
C ARG A 273 20.06 -33.89 -0.79
N SER A 274 19.21 -34.89 -1.02
CA SER A 274 19.41 -35.87 -2.11
C SER A 274 19.52 -35.21 -3.48
N LEU A 275 18.78 -34.13 -3.74
CA LEU A 275 18.85 -33.39 -5.01
C LEU A 275 20.22 -32.75 -5.29
N VAL A 276 21.07 -32.56 -4.27
CA VAL A 276 22.45 -32.08 -4.43
C VAL A 276 23.43 -33.26 -4.34
N HIS A 277 23.21 -34.18 -3.41
CA HIS A 277 24.10 -35.32 -3.18
C HIS A 277 24.12 -36.35 -4.31
N LYS A 278 23.02 -36.47 -5.06
CA LYS A 278 22.92 -37.33 -6.24
C LYS A 278 23.42 -36.69 -7.53
N LEU A 279 24.01 -35.49 -7.47
CA LEU A 279 24.72 -34.93 -8.62
C LEU A 279 25.84 -35.90 -9.07
N PRO A 280 25.87 -36.28 -10.37
CA PRO A 280 26.94 -37.11 -10.93
C PRO A 280 28.31 -36.46 -10.71
N ASP A 281 29.34 -37.26 -10.47
CA ASP A 281 30.68 -36.73 -10.18
C ASP A 281 31.37 -36.09 -11.41
N ASP A 282 30.82 -36.31 -12.60
CA ASP A 282 31.26 -35.74 -13.88
C ASP A 282 30.37 -34.58 -14.38
N VAL A 283 29.33 -34.19 -13.63
CA VAL A 283 28.44 -33.09 -14.04
C VAL A 283 29.18 -31.75 -14.06
N GLU A 284 28.96 -30.93 -15.09
CA GLU A 284 29.55 -29.59 -15.13
C GLU A 284 28.88 -28.68 -14.09
N VAL A 285 29.64 -28.24 -13.10
CA VAL A 285 29.24 -27.23 -12.11
C VAL A 285 29.85 -25.89 -12.45
N ARG A 286 28.98 -24.96 -12.85
CA ARG A 286 29.37 -23.60 -13.24
C ARG A 286 29.36 -22.67 -12.04
N SER A 287 30.44 -21.92 -11.89
CA SER A 287 30.52 -20.79 -10.98
C SER A 287 30.06 -19.52 -11.67
N ILE A 288 29.08 -18.82 -11.09
CA ILE A 288 28.57 -17.57 -11.63
C ILE A 288 28.68 -16.49 -10.57
N ARG A 289 29.36 -15.40 -10.90
CA ARG A 289 29.29 -14.16 -10.11
C ARG A 289 28.07 -13.38 -10.57
N ILE A 290 27.08 -13.19 -9.68
CA ILE A 290 25.96 -12.31 -10.00
C ILE A 290 26.47 -10.88 -9.99
N GLU A 291 26.10 -10.15 -11.02
CA GLU A 291 26.25 -8.71 -11.12
C GLU A 291 24.89 -8.13 -11.46
N ASP A 292 24.61 -6.93 -10.97
CA ASP A 292 23.45 -6.15 -11.40
C ASP A 292 23.90 -4.81 -11.98
N TRP A 293 22.99 -4.21 -12.73
CA TRP A 293 23.14 -2.87 -13.25
C TRP A 293 21.80 -2.34 -13.75
N MET A 294 21.51 -1.09 -13.45
CA MET A 294 20.31 -0.39 -13.90
C MET A 294 20.69 0.92 -14.58
N PHE A 295 20.21 1.15 -15.80
CA PHE A 295 20.38 2.44 -16.47
C PHE A 295 19.69 3.55 -15.70
N GLN A 296 20.17 4.79 -15.89
CA GLN A 296 19.63 5.98 -15.24
C GLN A 296 19.06 6.92 -16.31
N PRO A 297 17.75 7.25 -16.29
CA PRO A 297 17.15 8.16 -17.26
C PRO A 297 17.84 9.52 -17.28
N GLY A 298 17.88 10.14 -18.46
CA GLY A 298 18.40 11.50 -18.63
C GLY A 298 19.92 11.61 -18.72
N ARG A 299 20.66 10.49 -18.63
CA ARG A 299 22.11 10.50 -18.90
C ARG A 299 22.36 10.65 -20.40
N THR A 300 23.00 11.72 -20.80
CA THR A 300 23.32 11.97 -22.21
C THR A 300 24.51 11.12 -22.66
N HIS A 301 24.46 10.65 -23.91
CA HIS A 301 25.56 9.96 -24.59
C HIS A 301 25.68 10.46 -26.03
N ALA A 302 26.81 10.17 -26.68
CA ALA A 302 27.12 10.68 -28.03
C ALA A 302 26.23 10.11 -29.16
N HIS A 303 25.27 9.24 -28.83
CA HIS A 303 24.53 8.44 -29.80
C HIS A 303 23.00 8.53 -29.59
N PRO A 304 22.35 9.66 -29.88
CA PRO A 304 20.92 9.89 -29.55
C PRO A 304 19.92 8.97 -30.28
N ARG A 305 20.39 8.12 -31.20
CA ARG A 305 19.61 7.11 -31.94
C ARG A 305 19.92 5.68 -31.47
N ALA A 306 20.55 5.52 -30.32
CA ALA A 306 20.81 4.24 -29.68
C ALA A 306 20.03 4.16 -28.37
N VAL A 307 19.41 3.01 -28.08
CA VAL A 307 18.66 2.79 -26.85
C VAL A 307 18.91 1.38 -26.32
N LEU A 308 18.96 1.22 -24.99
CA LEU A 308 19.16 -0.07 -24.31
C LEU A 308 17.82 -0.77 -24.03
N MET A 309 17.82 -2.10 -23.98
CA MET A 309 16.63 -2.94 -23.76
C MET A 309 16.97 -4.30 -23.13
N GLY A 310 16.14 -4.75 -22.17
CA GLY A 310 16.36 -5.99 -21.43
C GLY A 310 17.59 -5.92 -20.55
N ASP A 311 18.33 -7.03 -20.39
CA ASP A 311 19.54 -7.07 -19.55
C ASP A 311 20.63 -6.06 -20.01
N SER A 312 20.59 -5.53 -21.24
CA SER A 312 21.52 -4.47 -21.62
C SER A 312 21.22 -3.17 -20.84
N ALA A 313 19.94 -2.91 -20.53
CA ALA A 313 19.43 -1.76 -19.79
C ALA A 313 19.35 -2.03 -18.27
N HIS A 314 18.92 -3.20 -17.85
CA HIS A 314 18.60 -3.50 -16.44
C HIS A 314 18.97 -4.92 -16.02
N THR A 315 20.25 -5.27 -16.11
CA THR A 315 20.72 -6.56 -15.60
C THR A 315 20.34 -6.71 -14.12
N MET A 316 19.60 -7.76 -13.78
CA MET A 316 19.08 -8.00 -12.42
C MET A 316 19.29 -9.45 -11.97
N THR A 317 19.05 -9.71 -10.68
CA THR A 317 19.22 -11.04 -10.08
C THR A 317 18.14 -12.04 -10.55
N MET A 318 18.48 -13.32 -10.65
CA MET A 318 17.57 -14.34 -11.20
C MET A 318 16.51 -14.88 -10.22
N TYR A 319 16.65 -14.66 -8.91
CA TYR A 319 15.87 -15.36 -7.88
C TYR A 319 14.36 -15.07 -7.93
N ARG A 320 13.96 -13.89 -8.43
CA ARG A 320 12.55 -13.50 -8.58
C ARG A 320 11.95 -13.81 -9.95
N GLY A 321 12.75 -14.21 -10.93
CA GLY A 321 12.27 -14.48 -12.30
C GLY A 321 11.81 -13.23 -13.09
N GLU A 322 12.23 -12.03 -12.68
CA GLU A 322 11.71 -10.77 -13.23
C GLU A 322 12.36 -10.34 -14.56
N GLY A 323 13.59 -10.76 -14.85
CA GLY A 323 14.36 -10.24 -16.00
C GLY A 323 13.68 -10.45 -17.36
N ALA A 324 13.21 -11.67 -17.65
CA ALA A 324 12.56 -11.96 -18.94
C ALA A 324 11.20 -11.25 -19.09
N ASN A 325 10.47 -11.07 -18.00
CA ASN A 325 9.19 -10.36 -18.01
C ASN A 325 9.42 -8.87 -18.30
N ASN A 326 10.40 -8.26 -17.64
CA ASN A 326 10.82 -6.89 -17.94
C ASN A 326 11.26 -6.75 -19.39
N ALA A 327 12.14 -7.63 -19.88
CA ALA A 327 12.63 -7.58 -21.26
C ALA A 327 11.53 -7.68 -22.33
N ILE A 328 10.44 -8.41 -22.07
CA ILE A 328 9.29 -8.49 -22.99
C ILE A 328 8.49 -7.19 -22.96
N VAL A 329 8.21 -6.65 -21.78
CA VAL A 329 7.42 -5.41 -21.66
C VAL A 329 8.21 -4.19 -22.11
N ASP A 330 9.55 -4.21 -22.04
CA ASP A 330 10.37 -3.19 -22.68
C ASP A 330 10.07 -3.08 -24.19
N VAL A 331 9.83 -4.21 -24.86
CA VAL A 331 9.48 -4.17 -26.30
C VAL A 331 8.14 -3.48 -26.47
N LEU A 332 7.15 -3.79 -25.63
CA LEU A 332 5.83 -3.16 -25.66
C LEU A 332 5.92 -1.64 -25.41
N ASP A 333 6.65 -1.24 -24.37
CA ASP A 333 6.87 0.16 -24.02
C ASP A 333 7.55 0.91 -25.19
N LEU A 334 8.58 0.32 -25.80
CA LEU A 334 9.30 0.95 -26.90
C LEU A 334 8.38 1.15 -28.12
N VAL A 335 7.61 0.14 -28.53
CA VAL A 335 6.73 0.25 -29.72
C VAL A 335 5.51 1.14 -29.48
N ASN A 336 5.13 1.37 -28.22
CA ASN A 336 4.09 2.33 -27.85
C ASN A 336 4.61 3.77 -27.83
N ARG A 337 5.87 3.98 -27.46
CA ARG A 337 6.49 5.32 -27.38
C ARG A 337 7.08 5.81 -28.70
N VAL A 338 7.57 4.89 -29.53
CA VAL A 338 8.20 5.17 -30.82
C VAL A 338 7.36 4.57 -31.93
N ASP A 339 6.85 5.41 -32.84
CA ASP A 339 6.14 4.94 -34.03
C ASP A 339 7.09 4.23 -35.01
N MET A 340 7.32 2.94 -34.76
CA MET A 340 8.22 2.11 -35.56
C MET A 340 7.74 1.95 -37.02
N ARG A 341 6.48 2.24 -37.33
CA ARG A 341 5.88 2.03 -38.66
C ARG A 341 6.18 3.15 -39.63
N GLN A 342 6.54 4.33 -39.14
CA GLN A 342 7.06 5.39 -39.99
C GLN A 342 8.30 4.85 -40.72
N THR A 343 8.39 4.94 -42.06
CA THR A 343 9.54 4.40 -42.84
C THR A 343 10.68 5.41 -43.03
N ARG A 344 10.38 6.71 -42.86
CA ARG A 344 11.37 7.80 -42.91
C ARG A 344 12.24 7.82 -41.64
N SER A 345 13.35 8.56 -41.69
CA SER A 345 14.13 8.85 -40.47
C SER A 345 13.24 9.57 -39.45
N PHE A 346 13.39 9.21 -38.18
CA PHE A 346 12.74 9.94 -37.09
C PHE A 346 13.33 11.34 -36.99
N GLY A 347 12.49 12.37 -36.90
CA GLY A 347 12.97 13.70 -36.53
C GLY A 347 13.62 13.65 -35.16
N GLN A 348 14.77 14.33 -34.97
CA GLN A 348 15.43 14.33 -33.65
C GLN A 348 14.52 14.89 -32.55
N ASP A 349 13.74 15.92 -32.88
CA ASP A 349 12.78 16.57 -31.97
C ASP A 349 11.63 15.65 -31.52
N THR A 350 11.35 14.56 -32.25
CA THR A 350 10.33 13.57 -31.87
C THR A 350 10.96 12.31 -31.27
N LEU A 351 12.08 11.83 -31.82
CA LEU A 351 12.72 10.61 -31.36
C LEU A 351 13.28 10.74 -29.94
N ILE A 352 13.97 11.84 -29.64
CA ILE A 352 14.65 12.00 -28.34
C ILE A 352 13.62 12.01 -27.20
N PRO A 353 12.53 12.80 -27.26
CA PRO A 353 11.49 12.72 -26.22
C PRO A 353 10.82 11.35 -26.12
N SER A 354 10.59 10.66 -27.23
CA SER A 354 10.01 9.30 -27.23
C SER A 354 10.92 8.28 -26.57
N LEU A 355 12.22 8.31 -26.87
CA LEU A 355 13.20 7.42 -26.24
C LEU A 355 13.37 7.75 -24.76
N ALA A 356 13.38 9.03 -24.39
CA ALA A 356 13.41 9.43 -22.98
C ALA A 356 12.15 8.98 -22.23
N ALA A 357 10.97 9.03 -22.85
CA ALA A 357 9.73 8.52 -22.26
C ALA A 357 9.79 7.00 -22.06
N TYR A 358 10.27 6.26 -23.07
CA TYR A 358 10.53 4.82 -22.97
C TYR A 358 11.51 4.49 -21.84
N GLU A 359 12.64 5.18 -21.77
CA GLU A 359 13.62 5.03 -20.70
C GLU A 359 13.01 5.34 -19.32
N ASN A 360 12.13 6.33 -19.19
CA ASN A 360 11.44 6.55 -17.92
C ASN A 360 10.48 5.42 -17.55
N ASP A 361 9.78 4.83 -18.51
CA ASP A 361 8.88 3.70 -18.25
C ASP A 361 9.65 2.45 -17.80
N VAL A 362 10.72 2.11 -18.52
CA VAL A 362 11.57 0.97 -18.16
C VAL A 362 12.22 1.20 -16.79
N PHE A 363 12.66 2.43 -16.49
CA PHE A 363 13.26 2.74 -15.19
C PHE A 363 12.28 2.54 -14.05
N LYS A 364 11.11 3.18 -14.11
CA LYS A 364 10.06 3.08 -13.08
C LYS A 364 9.62 1.64 -12.83
N ARG A 365 9.58 0.82 -13.89
CA ARG A 365 9.18 -0.59 -13.79
C ARG A 365 10.27 -1.50 -13.25
N ALA A 366 11.52 -1.36 -13.70
CA ALA A 366 12.59 -2.28 -13.37
C ALA A 366 13.39 -1.89 -12.11
N GLU A 367 13.41 -0.62 -11.70
CA GLU A 367 14.13 -0.12 -10.51
C GLU A 367 13.79 -0.89 -9.22
N PRO A 368 12.51 -1.16 -8.86
CA PRO A 368 12.19 -1.93 -7.66
C PRO A 368 12.77 -3.36 -7.68
N SER A 369 12.90 -3.94 -8.87
CA SER A 369 13.45 -5.29 -9.07
C SER A 369 14.98 -5.30 -9.04
N ALA A 370 15.63 -4.22 -9.45
CA ALA A 370 17.08 -4.05 -9.44
C ALA A 370 17.62 -3.62 -8.07
N MET A 371 16.94 -2.71 -7.35
CA MET A 371 17.42 -2.16 -6.06
C MET A 371 17.20 -3.08 -4.85
N SER A 372 16.36 -4.11 -4.97
CA SER A 372 16.13 -5.08 -3.88
C SER A 372 17.33 -6.02 -3.60
N ALA A 373 18.49 -5.80 -4.22
CA ALA A 373 19.65 -6.71 -4.21
C ALA A 373 20.93 -6.18 -3.53
N ILE A 374 20.95 -4.97 -2.95
CA ILE A 374 22.18 -4.34 -2.43
C ILE A 374 22.29 -4.45 -0.90
N PRO A 375 23.39 -5.04 -0.37
CA PRO A 375 24.02 -4.60 0.87
C PRO A 375 25.25 -3.74 0.53
N ASP A 376 25.31 -2.51 1.04
CA ASP A 376 26.35 -1.50 0.74
C ASP A 376 27.80 -1.94 1.02
N LYS A 377 28.74 -1.51 0.16
CA LYS A 377 30.17 -1.87 0.17
C LYS A 377 31.06 -0.63 0.41
N ALA A 378 31.53 -0.39 1.64
CA ALA A 378 32.52 0.66 1.96
C ALA A 378 33.92 0.08 2.25
N SER A 379 34.97 0.76 1.77
CA SER A 379 36.40 0.41 1.88
C SER A 379 36.88 0.19 3.33
N SER A 380 37.50 -0.96 3.63
CA SER A 380 37.84 -1.32 5.02
C SER A 380 39.22 -0.79 5.49
N VAL A 381 39.18 0.14 6.45
CA VAL A 381 40.33 0.60 7.24
C VAL A 381 40.79 -0.53 8.19
N ARG A 382 42.11 -0.72 8.35
CA ARG A 382 42.66 -1.77 9.24
C ARG A 382 42.27 -1.53 10.71
N ILE A 383 41.68 -2.54 11.34
CA ILE A 383 41.26 -2.51 12.76
C ILE A 383 42.43 -2.90 13.67
N SER A 384 42.70 -2.10 14.72
CA SER A 384 43.74 -2.32 15.72
C SER A 384 43.20 -2.17 17.15
N GLN A 385 43.82 -2.85 18.12
CA GLN A 385 43.49 -2.68 19.54
C GLN A 385 44.10 -1.42 20.17
N ARG A 386 45.18 -0.87 19.60
CA ARG A 386 45.92 0.30 20.14
C ARG A 386 46.45 1.19 19.00
N GLN A 387 46.58 2.48 19.28
CA GLN A 387 47.10 3.45 18.30
C GLN A 387 48.62 3.23 18.08
N PRO A 388 49.08 3.11 16.83
CA PRO A 388 50.51 3.07 16.52
C PRO A 388 51.17 4.40 16.90
N GLN A 389 52.30 4.37 17.62
CA GLN A 389 53.04 5.59 17.97
C GLN A 389 54.31 5.81 17.13
N ALA A 390 54.79 4.79 16.43
CA ALA A 390 55.93 4.92 15.54
C ALA A 390 55.47 5.34 14.14
N CYS A 391 56.23 6.22 13.49
CA CYS A 391 55.88 6.68 12.14
C CYS A 391 56.00 5.55 11.10
N ARG A 392 55.13 5.58 10.09
CA ARG A 392 55.07 4.59 9.00
C ARG A 392 56.44 4.35 8.37
N GLU A 393 57.21 5.41 8.15
CA GLU A 393 58.47 5.29 7.41
C GLU A 393 59.63 4.71 8.24
N CYS A 394 59.62 4.90 9.55
CA CYS A 394 60.55 4.18 10.44
C CYS A 394 60.09 2.74 10.68
N THR A 395 58.79 2.49 10.80
CA THR A 395 58.20 1.14 10.95
C THR A 395 58.48 0.28 9.72
N LYS A 396 58.21 0.80 8.51
CA LYS A 396 58.45 0.13 7.22
C LYS A 396 59.92 -0.26 7.03
N ARG A 397 60.84 0.62 7.44
CA ARG A 397 62.29 0.39 7.34
C ARG A 397 62.90 -0.29 8.58
N LYS A 398 62.06 -0.71 9.54
CA LYS A 398 62.44 -1.34 10.82
C LYS A 398 63.53 -0.57 11.59
N ARG A 399 63.42 0.76 11.64
CA ARG A 399 64.35 1.64 12.37
C ARG A 399 63.70 2.23 13.62
N LYS A 400 64.52 2.58 14.61
CA LYS A 400 64.05 3.16 15.87
C LYS A 400 63.45 4.56 15.63
N CYS A 401 62.20 4.74 16.02
CA CYS A 401 61.47 6.00 15.96
C CYS A 401 61.42 6.60 17.37
N ASP A 402 61.69 7.90 17.50
CA ASP A 402 61.51 8.64 18.75
C ASP A 402 60.05 9.01 19.03
N LYS A 403 59.14 8.64 18.12
CA LYS A 403 57.67 8.77 18.21
C LYS A 403 57.17 10.22 18.28
N GLN A 404 58.04 11.21 18.03
CA GLN A 404 57.63 12.57 17.72
C GLN A 404 57.29 12.65 16.23
N ILE A 405 56.36 13.52 15.83
CA ILE A 405 55.99 13.70 14.43
C ILE A 405 56.17 15.17 14.01
N PRO A 406 56.97 15.46 12.97
CA PRO A 406 57.88 14.52 12.28
C PRO A 406 59.04 14.05 13.19
N CYS A 407 59.38 12.76 13.15
CA CYS A 407 60.42 12.19 14.02
C CYS A 407 61.81 12.76 13.67
N THR A 408 62.72 12.88 14.64
CA THR A 408 64.03 13.56 14.44
C THR A 408 64.80 12.98 13.25
N ARG A 409 64.72 11.66 13.07
CA ARG A 409 65.33 10.96 11.93
C ARG A 409 64.70 11.33 10.59
N CYS A 410 63.36 11.29 10.48
CA CYS A 410 62.69 11.65 9.23
C CYS A 410 62.85 13.13 8.92
N LYS A 411 62.87 14.01 9.93
CA LYS A 411 63.15 15.45 9.78
C LYS A 411 64.57 15.67 9.23
N ARG A 412 65.59 15.01 9.80
CA ARG A 412 66.98 15.11 9.31
C ARG A 412 67.16 14.55 7.89
N LEU A 413 66.39 13.53 7.52
CA LEU A 413 66.49 12.87 6.21
C LEU A 413 65.49 13.40 5.18
N ASN A 414 64.73 14.45 5.52
CA ASN A 414 63.65 15.00 4.71
C ASN A 414 62.68 13.94 4.17
N LEU A 415 62.28 12.98 5.02
CA LEU A 415 61.36 11.89 4.68
C LEU A 415 59.95 12.21 5.15
N ASN A 416 58.94 11.80 4.37
CA ASN A 416 57.54 11.97 4.73
C ASN A 416 57.20 11.16 6.00
N CYS A 417 56.97 11.86 7.10
CA CYS A 417 56.83 11.28 8.43
C CYS A 417 55.38 11.39 8.91
N SER A 418 54.66 10.28 8.89
CA SER A 418 53.27 10.21 9.36
C SER A 418 53.04 8.96 10.21
N ILE A 419 52.07 9.03 11.11
CA ILE A 419 51.60 7.87 11.88
C ILE A 419 50.53 7.15 11.08
N GLU A 420 50.48 5.82 11.19
CA GLU A 420 49.42 5.03 10.58
C GLU A 420 48.08 5.27 11.28
N VAL A 421 47.09 5.72 10.52
CA VAL A 421 45.70 5.84 10.97
C VAL A 421 45.04 4.46 10.91
N VAL A 422 44.50 3.99 12.03
CA VAL A 422 43.86 2.69 12.19
C VAL A 422 42.52 2.86 12.90
N GLN A 423 41.57 1.95 12.64
CA GLN A 423 40.30 1.94 13.36
C GLN A 423 40.48 1.25 14.72
N LEU A 424 40.14 1.93 15.81
CA LEU A 424 40.31 1.36 17.16
C LEU A 424 39.11 0.48 17.51
N ARG A 425 39.37 -0.79 17.82
CA ARG A 425 38.31 -1.80 18.05
C ARG A 425 37.30 -1.39 19.13
N ARG A 426 37.74 -0.66 20.16
CA ARG A 426 36.84 -0.17 21.23
C ARG A 426 35.86 0.89 20.72
N ASN A 427 36.32 1.80 19.86
CA ASN A 427 35.50 2.89 19.33
C ASN A 427 34.53 2.39 18.26
N ALA A 428 34.95 1.40 17.46
CA ALA A 428 34.10 0.75 16.47
C ALA A 428 32.85 0.08 17.09
N VAL A 429 32.94 -0.39 18.33
CA VAL A 429 31.79 -0.97 19.06
C VAL A 429 30.99 0.11 19.79
N GLN A 430 31.67 1.08 20.41
CA GLN A 430 31.01 2.13 21.20
C GLN A 430 30.21 3.10 20.32
N HIS A 431 30.69 3.41 19.12
CA HIS A 431 30.09 4.37 18.20
C HIS A 431 29.56 3.70 16.92
N ALA A 432 29.33 2.38 16.95
CA ALA A 432 28.91 1.60 15.78
C ALA A 432 27.66 2.22 15.11
N SER A 433 26.62 2.49 15.91
CA SER A 433 25.35 3.05 15.45
C SER A 433 25.49 4.48 14.93
N GLU A 434 26.29 5.33 15.57
CA GLU A 434 26.55 6.71 15.13
C GLU A 434 27.35 6.73 13.81
N ILE A 435 28.34 5.84 13.67
CA ILE A 435 29.15 5.72 12.45
C ILE A 435 28.28 5.18 11.29
N GLU A 436 27.45 4.17 11.53
CA GLU A 436 26.54 3.61 10.54
C GLU A 436 25.56 4.67 10.03
N PHE A 437 24.91 5.40 10.94
CA PHE A 437 24.04 6.52 10.61
C PHE A 437 24.75 7.60 9.79
N LEU A 438 25.93 8.06 10.22
CA LEU A 438 26.65 9.11 9.50
C LEU A 438 27.14 8.65 8.13
N ASN A 439 27.45 7.37 7.92
CA ASN A 439 27.78 6.84 6.59
C ASN A 439 26.56 6.83 5.67
N THR A 440 25.37 6.48 6.19
CA THR A 440 24.11 6.57 5.43
C THR A 440 23.83 8.02 5.02
N VAL A 441 23.96 8.98 5.96
CA VAL A 441 23.83 10.41 5.65
C VAL A 441 24.87 10.86 4.62
N LEU A 442 26.08 10.32 4.65
CA LEU A 442 27.12 10.68 3.69
C LEU A 442 26.80 10.18 2.27
N ALA A 443 26.28 8.95 2.16
CA ALA A 443 25.84 8.36 0.91
C ALA A 443 24.69 9.17 0.30
N ASP A 444 23.73 9.60 1.13
CA ASP A 444 22.62 10.46 0.71
C ASP A 444 23.11 11.85 0.26
N LEU A 445 24.05 12.47 0.98
CA LEU A 445 24.58 13.78 0.62
C LEU A 445 25.45 13.75 -0.65
N ASP A 446 26.26 12.71 -0.85
CA ASP A 446 27.08 12.52 -2.07
C ASP A 446 26.22 12.27 -3.32
N SER A 447 24.97 11.80 -3.16
CA SER A 447 24.00 11.65 -4.26
C SER A 447 23.36 12.97 -4.73
N SER A 448 23.42 14.02 -3.89
CA SER A 448 22.85 15.33 -4.18
C SER A 448 23.85 16.23 -4.92
N SER A 449 23.65 16.45 -6.22
CA SER A 449 24.55 17.23 -7.09
C SER A 449 24.43 18.76 -6.89
N SER A 450 24.44 19.25 -5.65
CA SER A 450 24.31 20.68 -5.34
C SER A 450 25.64 21.31 -4.87
N PRO A 451 26.16 22.36 -5.55
CA PRO A 451 27.49 22.94 -5.28
C PRO A 451 27.66 23.62 -3.91
N GLY A 452 26.61 23.72 -3.08
CA GLY A 452 26.66 24.28 -1.72
C GLY A 452 26.95 23.29 -0.58
N ILE A 453 26.94 21.98 -0.85
CA ILE A 453 26.93 20.93 0.20
C ILE A 453 28.33 20.35 0.52
N THR A 454 29.35 20.67 -0.29
CA THR A 454 30.71 20.13 -0.20
C THR A 454 31.36 20.34 1.19
N HIS A 455 31.12 21.48 1.84
CA HIS A 455 31.64 21.76 3.19
C HIS A 455 30.97 20.89 4.27
N VAL A 456 29.69 20.54 4.10
CA VAL A 456 28.93 19.68 5.00
C VAL A 456 29.38 18.23 4.85
N ILE A 457 29.51 17.73 3.63
CA ILE A 457 30.06 16.40 3.34
C ILE A 457 31.44 16.24 3.98
N GLN A 458 32.31 17.25 3.85
CA GLN A 458 33.64 17.20 4.45
C GLN A 458 33.59 17.18 5.99
N LYS A 459 32.65 17.90 6.62
CA LYS A 459 32.45 17.84 8.09
C LYS A 459 31.97 16.48 8.56
N VAL A 460 31.06 15.84 7.82
CA VAL A 460 30.56 14.50 8.18
C VAL A 460 31.66 13.45 7.96
N ARG A 461 32.44 13.51 6.87
CA ARG A 461 33.61 12.64 6.65
C ARG A 461 34.64 12.79 7.78
N ASN A 462 34.91 14.02 8.22
CA ASN A 462 35.82 14.29 9.34
C ASN A 462 35.28 13.72 10.67
N ARG A 463 33.97 13.82 10.92
CA ARG A 463 33.34 13.27 12.13
C ARG A 463 33.40 11.74 12.15
N ILE A 464 33.11 11.08 11.03
CA ILE A 464 33.22 9.62 10.90
C ILE A 464 34.66 9.17 11.16
N SER A 465 35.64 9.84 10.55
CA SER A 465 37.06 9.56 10.78
C SER A 465 37.42 9.71 12.26
N ARG A 466 36.95 10.77 12.92
CA ARG A 466 37.22 11.01 14.35
C ARG A 466 36.57 9.96 15.25
N LEU A 467 35.37 9.49 14.93
CA LEU A 467 34.72 8.41 15.67
C LEU A 467 35.43 7.06 15.48
N GLN A 468 35.90 6.77 14.26
CA GLN A 468 36.58 5.52 13.94
C GLN A 468 38.03 5.46 14.45
N THR A 469 38.76 6.58 14.39
CA THR A 469 40.22 6.64 14.56
C THR A 469 40.68 7.52 15.72
N GLY A 470 39.78 8.34 16.27
CA GLY A 470 40.09 9.34 17.29
C GLY A 470 40.73 10.63 16.78
N GLN A 471 40.93 10.79 15.46
CA GLN A 471 41.59 11.94 14.84
C GLN A 471 40.82 12.48 13.62
N ASP A 472 40.91 13.79 13.40
CA ASP A 472 40.33 14.46 12.22
C ASP A 472 41.16 14.19 10.95
N LEU A 473 40.53 14.20 9.77
CA LEU A 473 41.22 14.03 8.48
C LEU A 473 42.12 15.27 8.19
N PRO A 474 43.30 15.09 7.57
CA PRO A 474 44.11 16.22 7.12
C PRO A 474 43.35 17.05 6.08
N GLN A 475 43.21 18.36 6.29
CA GLN A 475 42.59 19.26 5.31
C GLN A 475 43.42 19.30 4.03
N SER A 476 42.83 18.91 2.89
CA SER A 476 43.45 19.08 1.57
C SER A 476 43.32 20.53 1.11
N GLU A 477 44.45 21.16 0.80
CA GLU A 477 44.52 22.48 0.18
C GLU A 477 43.76 22.51 -1.16
N ALA A 478 42.63 23.21 -1.22
CA ALA A 478 41.94 23.54 -2.46
C ALA A 478 41.51 25.01 -2.44
N SER A 479 42.45 25.85 -2.88
CA SER A 479 42.34 27.05 -3.73
C SER A 479 41.15 28.01 -3.60
N ASN A 480 41.49 29.20 -3.09
CA ASN A 480 40.96 30.55 -3.36
C ASN A 480 40.15 30.75 -4.66
N ILE A 481 38.92 31.25 -4.53
CA ILE A 481 38.32 32.22 -5.46
C ILE A 481 37.70 33.34 -4.62
N ASP A 482 38.09 34.57 -4.95
CA ASP A 482 37.96 35.81 -4.18
C ASP A 482 36.55 36.19 -3.72
N SER A 483 36.44 36.46 -2.43
CA SER A 483 35.43 37.31 -1.80
C SER A 483 35.83 38.78 -1.95
N ALA A 484 35.13 39.52 -2.82
CA ALA A 484 35.10 40.97 -2.77
C ALA A 484 34.02 41.43 -1.78
N GLN A 485 34.45 42.30 -0.87
CA GLN A 485 33.72 42.83 0.27
C GLN A 485 32.49 43.65 -0.13
N GLN A 486 31.40 43.47 0.60
CA GLN A 486 30.59 44.61 1.05
C GLN A 486 30.12 44.34 2.48
N GLU A 487 30.82 44.95 3.42
CA GLU A 487 30.37 45.17 4.80
C GLU A 487 29.08 45.98 4.77
N ILE A 488 28.02 45.49 5.42
CA ILE A 488 27.05 46.37 6.06
C ILE A 488 26.85 45.88 7.50
N THR A 489 27.16 46.81 8.37
CA THR A 489 27.21 46.84 9.82
C THR A 489 25.94 46.35 10.50
N LEU A 490 26.11 45.55 11.55
CA LEU A 490 25.08 45.26 12.55
C LEU A 490 24.71 46.56 13.26
N THR A 491 23.45 46.98 13.12
CA THR A 491 22.80 47.87 14.10
C THR A 491 21.76 47.06 14.84
N GLU A 492 22.05 46.83 16.11
CA GLU A 492 21.06 46.56 17.15
C GLU A 492 19.96 47.61 17.05
N ASP A 493 18.73 47.21 16.72
CA ASP A 493 17.54 47.79 17.35
C ASP A 493 16.24 47.09 16.94
N ARG A 494 15.41 46.84 17.96
CA ARG A 494 13.99 46.42 17.99
C ARG A 494 13.68 44.96 18.31
N ILE A 495 13.98 44.63 19.57
CA ILE A 495 13.00 43.94 20.43
C ILE A 495 12.09 45.03 21.04
N PRO A 496 10.77 44.81 21.05
CA PRO A 496 10.02 44.78 22.30
C PRO A 496 9.15 43.50 22.32
N GLY A 497 9.23 42.57 23.27
CA GLY A 497 9.58 42.67 24.68
C GLY A 497 8.32 42.80 25.53
N LYS A 498 7.71 41.66 25.92
CA LYS A 498 7.34 41.35 27.33
C LYS A 498 6.73 39.95 27.51
N LEU A 499 7.44 39.13 28.28
CA LEU A 499 6.92 38.03 29.09
C LEU A 499 5.97 38.57 30.19
N PRO A 500 5.01 37.77 30.68
CA PRO A 500 4.68 37.72 32.10
C PRO A 500 5.52 36.64 32.80
N SER A 501 6.08 37.04 33.92
CA SER A 501 6.73 36.24 34.92
C SER A 501 5.74 35.38 35.72
N SER A 502 6.02 34.08 35.83
CA SER A 502 5.87 33.37 37.10
C SER A 502 6.80 32.16 37.09
N THR A 503 7.63 32.13 38.12
CA THR A 503 8.57 31.08 38.52
C THR A 503 7.98 29.68 38.45
N GLU A 504 8.56 28.82 37.62
CA GLU A 504 8.80 27.41 37.95
C GLU A 504 10.04 26.94 37.18
N SER A 505 10.93 26.25 37.90
CA SER A 505 12.26 25.84 37.47
C SER A 505 12.19 24.79 36.36
N ALA A 506 12.43 25.19 35.10
CA ALA A 506 12.65 24.26 34.00
C ALA A 506 14.15 24.06 33.76
N SER A 507 14.59 22.83 33.98
CA SER A 507 15.91 22.30 33.66
C SER A 507 16.29 22.48 32.19
N ASN A 508 17.57 22.77 31.93
CA ASN A 508 18.22 22.74 30.63
C ASN A 508 18.08 21.38 29.91
N GLN A 509 16.96 21.15 29.21
CA GLN A 509 16.88 20.16 28.14
C GLN A 509 16.90 20.91 26.81
N ILE A 510 17.99 20.75 26.06
CA ILE A 510 17.98 21.05 24.62
C ILE A 510 16.96 20.09 24.03
N ASP A 511 15.83 20.64 23.58
CA ASP A 511 14.62 19.89 23.27
C ASP A 511 14.89 18.86 22.15
N SER A 512 14.65 17.58 22.41
CA SER A 512 14.87 16.51 21.40
C SER A 512 14.08 16.77 20.12
N SER A 513 13.00 17.55 20.22
CA SER A 513 12.18 18.05 19.13
C SER A 513 12.98 18.85 18.09
N LEU A 514 14.00 19.61 18.50
CA LEU A 514 14.83 20.42 17.62
C LEU A 514 15.79 19.53 16.82
N LEU A 515 16.36 18.51 17.45
CA LEU A 515 17.25 17.55 16.79
C LEU A 515 16.47 16.71 15.76
N THR A 516 15.29 16.21 16.13
CA THR A 516 14.39 15.50 15.20
C THR A 516 13.90 16.40 14.06
N ALA A 517 13.65 17.69 14.31
CA ALA A 517 13.30 18.64 13.26
C ALA A 517 14.47 18.86 12.27
N ILE A 518 15.71 18.93 12.77
CA ILE A 518 16.92 19.05 11.95
C ILE A 518 17.17 17.76 11.14
N GLU A 519 16.99 16.57 11.74
CA GLU A 519 17.11 15.27 11.06
C GLU A 519 16.03 15.09 9.98
N HIS A 520 14.79 15.50 10.26
CA HIS A 520 13.73 15.49 9.25
C HIS A 520 14.09 16.41 8.09
N LEU A 521 14.59 17.63 8.36
CA LEU A 521 15.06 18.53 7.29
C LEU A 521 16.18 17.88 6.46
N ALA A 522 17.10 17.12 7.08
CA ALA A 522 18.16 16.40 6.38
C ALA A 522 17.62 15.27 5.47
N TRP A 523 16.50 14.65 5.82
CA TRP A 523 15.80 13.64 4.99
C TRP A 523 14.81 14.24 3.98
N GLY A 524 14.77 15.57 3.80
CA GLY A 524 13.74 16.21 2.97
C GLY A 524 12.32 16.00 3.52
N ARG A 525 12.18 15.92 4.85
CA ARG A 525 10.90 15.81 5.56
C ARG A 525 10.70 17.03 6.45
N ASN A 526 9.46 17.40 6.71
CA ASN A 526 9.16 18.43 7.71
C ASN A 526 8.31 17.81 8.83
N SER A 527 8.84 17.78 10.05
CA SER A 527 8.13 17.32 11.28
C SER A 527 7.64 18.45 12.17
N ALA A 528 8.01 19.69 11.87
CA ALA A 528 7.52 20.82 12.62
C ALA A 528 6.00 20.86 12.44
N GLY A 529 5.23 20.89 13.53
CA GLY A 529 3.76 21.03 13.56
C GLY A 529 3.28 22.36 12.98
N CYS A 530 3.66 22.62 11.73
CA CYS A 530 3.51 23.85 10.98
C CYS A 530 2.30 23.79 10.04
N PHE A 531 1.35 22.89 10.32
CA PHE A 531 0.05 22.91 9.68
C PHE A 531 -0.78 24.09 10.21
N PRO A 532 -1.42 24.88 9.33
CA PRO A 532 -1.36 24.83 7.88
C PRO A 532 -0.08 25.48 7.33
N HIS A 533 0.38 24.97 6.20
CA HIS A 533 1.67 25.31 5.59
C HIS A 533 1.68 26.66 4.84
N ARG A 534 0.89 27.65 5.27
CA ARG A 534 0.79 28.98 4.61
C ARG A 534 2.02 29.86 4.89
N ASN A 535 2.44 29.88 6.17
CA ASN A 535 3.47 30.78 6.70
C ASN A 535 4.80 30.06 7.05
N CYS A 536 4.98 28.81 6.62
CA CYS A 536 6.22 28.04 6.81
C CYS A 536 7.18 28.22 5.62
N ALA A 537 8.47 27.94 5.79
CA ALA A 537 9.43 27.73 4.69
C ALA A 537 9.55 26.23 4.30
N CYS A 538 8.52 25.44 4.62
CA CYS A 538 8.51 23.99 4.45
C CYS A 538 8.17 23.58 3.00
N GLN A 539 8.54 22.36 2.62
CA GLN A 539 8.29 21.83 1.26
C GLN A 539 6.81 21.74 0.88
N TYR A 540 5.93 21.71 1.89
CA TYR A 540 4.48 21.69 1.69
C TYR A 540 3.88 23.10 1.51
N ARG A 541 4.70 24.16 1.62
CA ARG A 541 4.24 25.54 1.39
C ARG A 541 3.93 25.73 -0.10
N LYS A 542 2.68 26.04 -0.41
CA LYS A 542 2.30 26.49 -1.76
C LYS A 542 2.44 28.02 -1.83
N ASN A 543 3.25 28.54 -2.76
CA ASN A 543 3.39 30.00 -2.93
C ASN A 543 2.08 30.60 -3.46
N GLY A 544 1.64 31.74 -2.91
CA GLY A 544 0.41 32.44 -3.34
C GLY A 544 0.32 32.77 -4.84
N GLN A 545 1.45 32.84 -5.55
CA GLN A 545 1.48 33.02 -7.02
C GLN A 545 1.29 31.72 -7.82
N GLN A 546 1.47 30.54 -7.21
CA GLN A 546 1.14 29.23 -7.81
C GLN A 546 -0.33 28.85 -7.63
N LEU A 547 -1.06 29.49 -6.70
CA LEU A 547 -2.52 29.33 -6.55
C LEU A 547 -3.33 29.78 -7.77
N VAL A 548 -2.72 30.42 -8.78
CA VAL A 548 -3.43 30.93 -9.97
C VAL A 548 -2.91 30.32 -11.28
N SER A 549 -2.03 29.31 -11.26
CA SER A 549 -1.37 28.85 -12.50
C SER A 549 -1.17 27.34 -12.65
N SER A 550 -1.99 26.54 -11.98
CA SER A 550 -2.22 25.16 -12.41
C SER A 550 -3.27 25.17 -13.53
N ASN A 551 -2.85 25.43 -14.77
CA ASN A 551 -3.63 25.01 -15.94
C ASN A 551 -3.58 23.47 -15.98
N GLY A 552 -4.33 22.81 -15.09
CA GLY A 552 -4.71 21.42 -15.23
C GLY A 552 -5.66 21.33 -16.41
N SER A 553 -5.10 21.35 -17.62
CA SER A 553 -5.85 21.03 -18.81
C SER A 553 -6.38 19.60 -18.66
N ILE A 554 -7.68 19.47 -18.40
CA ILE A 554 -8.46 18.43 -19.06
C ILE A 554 -8.38 18.76 -20.58
N GLN A 555 -7.22 18.52 -21.17
CA GLN A 555 -7.03 18.35 -22.61
C GLN A 555 -6.63 16.88 -22.80
N GLY A 556 -7.47 15.99 -22.28
CA GLY A 556 -7.74 14.70 -22.88
C GLY A 556 -9.17 14.77 -23.37
N ASP A 557 -9.33 14.93 -24.69
CA ASP A 557 -10.58 15.08 -25.44
C ASP A 557 -11.41 16.34 -25.16
N GLY A 558 -11.61 17.16 -26.20
CA GLY A 558 -12.31 18.44 -26.17
C GLY A 558 -13.80 18.35 -25.85
N LEU A 559 -14.15 18.05 -24.60
CA LEU A 559 -15.51 18.04 -24.08
C LEU A 559 -15.61 19.10 -22.96
N PRO A 560 -16.37 20.21 -23.14
CA PRO A 560 -16.69 21.14 -22.04
C PRO A 560 -17.20 20.40 -20.79
N LEU A 561 -17.09 20.98 -19.58
CA LEU A 561 -17.50 20.35 -18.30
C LEU A 561 -18.87 19.62 -18.34
N GLY A 562 -19.82 20.11 -19.15
CA GLY A 562 -21.12 19.47 -19.37
C GLY A 562 -21.11 18.17 -20.18
N LEU A 563 -19.94 17.71 -20.65
CA LEU A 563 -19.74 16.55 -21.51
C LEU A 563 -18.71 15.54 -20.95
N ASN A 564 -18.14 15.76 -19.76
CA ASN A 564 -17.31 14.75 -19.09
C ASN A 564 -18.21 13.60 -18.60
N PRO A 565 -18.03 12.36 -19.09
CA PRO A 565 -18.91 11.24 -18.75
C PRO A 565 -18.84 10.82 -17.27
N ASN A 566 -17.81 11.24 -16.54
CA ASN A 566 -17.63 10.92 -15.13
C ASN A 566 -18.26 11.96 -14.19
N LEU A 567 -18.76 13.09 -14.72
CA LEU A 567 -19.36 14.15 -13.90
C LEU A 567 -20.88 14.25 -14.15
N PRO A 568 -21.67 14.47 -13.09
CA PRO A 568 -23.04 14.91 -13.25
C PRO A 568 -23.12 16.23 -14.02
N ARG A 569 -24.26 16.47 -14.67
CA ARG A 569 -24.57 17.81 -15.18
C ARG A 569 -24.44 18.82 -14.05
N ILE A 570 -23.87 19.99 -14.35
CA ILE A 570 -23.59 21.06 -13.36
C ILE A 570 -24.81 21.36 -12.48
N ILE A 571 -26.02 21.44 -13.07
CA ILE A 571 -27.25 21.70 -12.31
C ILE A 571 -27.57 20.61 -11.27
N ASN A 572 -27.32 19.35 -11.60
CA ASN A 572 -27.53 18.23 -10.67
C ASN A 572 -26.42 18.20 -9.61
N ALA A 573 -25.18 18.46 -10.02
CA ALA A 573 -24.03 18.59 -9.13
C ALA A 573 -24.24 19.70 -8.08
N GLN A 574 -24.77 20.85 -8.48
CA GLN A 574 -25.12 21.97 -7.60
C GLN A 574 -26.17 21.56 -6.55
N LYS A 575 -27.25 20.89 -7.01
CA LYS A 575 -28.31 20.37 -6.13
C LYS A 575 -27.75 19.36 -5.12
N LEU A 576 -26.92 18.41 -5.57
CA LEU A 576 -26.29 17.41 -4.70
C LEU A 576 -25.35 18.04 -3.67
N VAL A 577 -24.43 18.91 -4.09
CA VAL A 577 -23.48 19.56 -3.16
C VAL A 577 -24.22 20.40 -2.11
N LYS A 578 -25.22 21.18 -2.52
CA LYS A 578 -26.04 21.97 -1.60
C LYS A 578 -26.77 21.06 -0.61
N PHE A 579 -27.37 19.97 -1.09
CA PHE A 579 -28.02 19.01 -0.22
C PHE A 579 -27.05 18.39 0.78
N HIS A 580 -25.85 17.99 0.31
CA HIS A 580 -24.82 17.40 1.15
C HIS A 580 -24.43 18.31 2.31
N ILE A 581 -24.14 19.57 2.03
CA ILE A 581 -23.77 20.58 3.04
C ILE A 581 -24.90 20.72 4.07
N CYS A 582 -26.16 20.75 3.63
CA CYS A 582 -27.30 20.98 4.52
C CYS A 582 -27.81 19.73 5.26
N HIS A 583 -27.59 18.52 4.75
CA HIS A 583 -28.26 17.31 5.26
C HIS A 583 -27.33 16.14 5.57
N VAL A 584 -26.07 16.15 5.12
CA VAL A 584 -25.16 14.99 5.24
C VAL A 584 -23.84 15.36 5.92
N ALA A 585 -23.35 16.59 5.73
CA ALA A 585 -22.03 17.02 6.19
C ALA A 585 -21.83 16.89 7.71
N TRP A 586 -22.88 17.04 8.51
CA TRP A 586 -22.86 16.86 9.97
C TRP A 586 -22.31 15.50 10.43
N HIS A 587 -22.42 14.45 9.60
CA HIS A 587 -21.99 13.11 9.96
C HIS A 587 -20.46 12.94 9.91
N HIS A 588 -19.78 13.63 8.99
CA HIS A 588 -18.34 13.50 8.79
C HIS A 588 -17.55 14.78 9.09
N ASP A 589 -18.16 15.96 8.96
CA ASP A 589 -17.62 17.30 9.29
C ASP A 589 -16.23 17.62 8.67
N CYS A 590 -15.85 16.97 7.58
CA CYS A 590 -14.46 16.99 7.09
C CYS A 590 -14.07 18.22 6.25
N PHE A 591 -14.97 19.17 6.01
CA PHE A 591 -14.65 20.38 5.24
C PHE A 591 -15.47 21.57 5.73
N HIS A 592 -14.99 22.77 5.41
CA HIS A 592 -15.70 24.02 5.67
C HIS A 592 -16.65 24.32 4.51
N GLY A 593 -17.97 24.31 4.78
CA GLY A 593 -19.02 24.36 3.76
C GLY A 593 -18.90 25.57 2.80
N PRO A 594 -18.81 26.81 3.30
CA PRO A 594 -18.67 28.00 2.46
C PRO A 594 -17.44 27.96 1.55
N THR A 595 -16.28 27.52 2.06
CA THR A 595 -15.05 27.41 1.25
C THR A 595 -15.18 26.33 0.18
N PHE A 596 -15.78 25.19 0.50
CA PHE A 596 -16.00 24.12 -0.47
C PHE A 596 -16.98 24.56 -1.58
N LEU A 597 -18.01 25.34 -1.22
CA LEU A 597 -18.97 25.86 -2.18
C LEU A 597 -18.34 26.90 -3.12
N GLU A 598 -17.52 27.82 -2.59
CA GLU A 598 -16.76 28.79 -3.39
C GLU A 598 -15.83 28.08 -4.39
N GLN A 599 -15.15 27.02 -3.95
CA GLN A 599 -14.32 26.18 -4.83
C GLN A 599 -15.16 25.48 -5.91
N CYS A 600 -16.35 24.99 -5.57
CA CYS A 600 -17.26 24.38 -6.53
C CYS A 600 -17.78 25.40 -7.55
N GLU A 601 -18.16 26.61 -7.12
CA GLU A 601 -18.62 27.69 -7.99
C GLU A 601 -17.54 28.07 -9.00
N MET A 602 -16.30 28.27 -8.52
CA MET A 602 -15.16 28.49 -9.40
C MET A 602 -14.98 27.36 -10.42
N PHE A 603 -15.07 26.11 -9.98
CA PHE A 603 -14.95 24.94 -10.86
C PHE A 603 -16.06 24.86 -11.90
N TRP A 604 -17.32 25.09 -11.52
CA TRP A 604 -18.46 25.04 -12.44
C TRP A 604 -18.44 26.17 -13.47
N GLU A 605 -18.00 27.37 -13.09
CA GLU A 605 -17.93 28.52 -13.99
C GLU A 605 -16.72 28.48 -14.93
N THR A 606 -15.57 28.04 -14.42
CA THR A 606 -14.28 28.21 -15.12
C THR A 606 -13.58 26.91 -15.48
N GLY A 607 -13.98 25.79 -14.88
CA GLY A 607 -13.28 24.50 -14.97
C GLY A 607 -11.98 24.42 -14.18
N ARG A 608 -11.65 25.43 -13.37
CA ARG A 608 -10.39 25.52 -12.64
C ARG A 608 -10.55 25.08 -11.19
N TYR A 609 -9.46 24.59 -10.63
CA TYR A 609 -9.29 24.24 -9.22
C TYR A 609 -7.80 24.41 -8.84
N ASP A 610 -7.53 24.72 -7.58
CA ASP A 610 -6.18 25.08 -7.12
C ASP A 610 -5.27 23.87 -6.87
N ASP A 611 -5.87 22.73 -6.51
CA ASP A 611 -5.19 21.47 -6.24
C ASP A 611 -5.93 20.34 -6.99
N PRO A 612 -5.27 19.53 -7.83
CA PRO A 612 -5.94 18.45 -8.55
C PRO A 612 -6.55 17.38 -7.63
N LEU A 613 -6.04 17.20 -6.41
CA LEU A 613 -6.62 16.30 -5.42
C LEU A 613 -7.94 16.83 -4.84
N TRP A 614 -8.27 18.11 -5.03
CA TRP A 614 -9.59 18.64 -4.69
C TRP A 614 -10.70 17.94 -5.50
N LEU A 615 -10.42 17.52 -6.73
CA LEU A 615 -11.39 16.81 -7.55
C LEU A 615 -11.75 15.43 -6.95
N ALA A 616 -10.81 14.79 -6.25
CA ALA A 616 -11.09 13.56 -5.50
C ALA A 616 -12.05 13.82 -4.32
N LEU A 617 -11.85 14.93 -3.60
CA LEU A 617 -12.78 15.37 -2.55
C LEU A 617 -14.17 15.61 -3.15
N TYR A 618 -14.24 16.32 -4.27
CA TYR A 618 -15.49 16.60 -4.98
C TYR A 618 -16.26 15.33 -5.36
N TYR A 619 -15.59 14.35 -5.95
CA TYR A 619 -16.21 13.05 -6.26
C TYR A 619 -16.65 12.29 -5.02
N SER A 620 -15.89 12.34 -3.92
CA SER A 620 -16.27 11.71 -2.67
C SER A 620 -17.55 12.30 -2.09
N VAL A 621 -17.70 13.63 -2.13
CA VAL A 621 -18.92 14.31 -1.68
C VAL A 621 -20.11 13.86 -2.52
N LEU A 622 -20.01 13.92 -3.85
CA LEU A 622 -21.09 13.50 -4.74
C LEU A 622 -21.47 12.02 -4.54
N SER A 623 -20.48 11.13 -4.43
CA SER A 623 -20.69 9.70 -4.18
C SER A 623 -21.46 9.47 -2.86
N SER A 624 -21.04 10.16 -1.79
CA SER A 624 -21.71 10.12 -0.47
C SER A 624 -23.13 10.63 -0.53
N THR A 625 -23.38 11.76 -1.20
CA THR A 625 -24.73 12.30 -1.36
C THR A 625 -25.63 11.32 -2.10
N VAL A 626 -25.20 10.83 -3.27
CA VAL A 626 -25.99 9.90 -4.10
C VAL A 626 -26.33 8.62 -3.32
N SER A 627 -25.36 8.06 -2.59
CA SER A 627 -25.59 6.88 -1.75
C SER A 627 -26.61 7.15 -0.64
N SER A 628 -26.55 8.32 0.00
CA SER A 628 -27.41 8.65 1.15
C SER A 628 -28.89 8.85 0.81
N ILE A 629 -29.19 9.27 -0.43
CA ILE A 629 -30.55 9.55 -0.90
C ILE A 629 -31.14 8.39 -1.72
N GLN A 630 -30.33 7.41 -2.11
CA GLN A 630 -30.72 6.36 -3.05
C GLN A 630 -32.00 5.62 -2.64
N ASP A 631 -32.10 5.28 -1.37
CA ASP A 631 -33.21 4.50 -0.80
C ASP A 631 -34.22 5.38 -0.03
N SER A 632 -34.15 6.71 -0.21
CA SER A 632 -35.00 7.70 0.47
C SER A 632 -35.83 8.48 -0.56
N PRO A 633 -37.10 8.12 -0.79
CA PRO A 633 -37.98 8.86 -1.70
C PRO A 633 -38.11 10.33 -1.32
N LYS A 634 -38.41 10.62 -0.04
CA LYS A 634 -38.47 11.98 0.50
C LYS A 634 -37.20 12.80 0.24
N ALA A 635 -36.00 12.24 0.40
CA ALA A 635 -34.77 12.96 0.11
C ALA A 635 -34.56 13.17 -1.40
N ARG A 636 -34.90 12.20 -2.25
CA ARG A 636 -34.85 12.35 -3.72
C ARG A 636 -35.77 13.46 -4.20
N ASP A 637 -36.98 13.53 -3.66
CA ASP A 637 -37.95 14.59 -3.96
C ASP A 637 -37.43 15.97 -3.50
N LEU A 638 -36.75 16.02 -2.35
CA LEU A 638 -36.17 17.26 -1.82
C LEU A 638 -34.99 17.78 -2.65
N VAL A 639 -34.15 16.89 -3.18
CA VAL A 639 -33.01 17.25 -4.06
C VAL A 639 -33.49 17.60 -5.47
N ASP A 640 -34.60 17.01 -5.91
CA ASP A 640 -35.17 17.16 -7.26
C ASP A 640 -34.16 16.73 -8.34
N VAL A 641 -33.66 15.50 -8.25
CA VAL A 641 -32.74 14.88 -9.23
C VAL A 641 -33.16 13.47 -9.61
N ASP A 642 -33.04 13.14 -10.89
CA ASP A 642 -33.26 11.78 -11.40
C ASP A 642 -31.97 10.97 -11.37
N LEU A 643 -31.84 10.13 -10.34
CA LEU A 643 -30.68 9.26 -10.13
C LEU A 643 -30.46 8.25 -11.27
N HIS A 644 -31.49 7.89 -12.05
CA HIS A 644 -31.34 6.95 -13.16
C HIS A 644 -30.60 7.55 -14.36
N THR A 645 -30.56 8.88 -14.45
CA THR A 645 -29.89 9.61 -15.53
C THR A 645 -28.50 10.13 -15.16
N MET A 646 -28.07 9.84 -13.93
CA MET A 646 -26.82 10.34 -13.34
C MET A 646 -25.84 9.21 -13.06
N GLN A 647 -24.58 9.58 -12.81
CA GLN A 647 -23.57 8.62 -12.38
C GLN A 647 -23.95 8.03 -11.03
N SER A 648 -23.81 6.71 -10.90
CA SER A 648 -24.06 6.01 -9.65
C SER A 648 -23.02 6.36 -8.59
N ALA A 649 -23.35 6.12 -7.31
CA ALA A 649 -22.40 6.25 -6.20
C ALA A 649 -21.10 5.47 -6.46
N GLN A 650 -21.18 4.29 -7.09
CA GLN A 650 -20.02 3.46 -7.44
C GLN A 650 -19.15 4.09 -8.54
N GLN A 651 -19.77 4.66 -9.58
CA GLN A 651 -19.02 5.35 -10.65
C GLN A 651 -18.27 6.56 -10.09
N LEU A 652 -18.94 7.36 -9.25
CA LEU A 652 -18.35 8.51 -8.58
C LEU A 652 -17.22 8.11 -7.61
N PHE A 653 -17.41 7.03 -6.85
CA PHE A 653 -16.36 6.46 -5.98
C PHE A 653 -15.14 6.01 -6.80
N SER A 654 -15.38 5.35 -7.94
CA SER A 654 -14.32 4.90 -8.84
C SER A 654 -13.55 6.07 -9.44
N ALA A 655 -14.25 7.15 -9.83
CA ALA A 655 -13.65 8.40 -10.30
C ALA A 655 -12.81 9.10 -9.21
N MET A 656 -13.27 9.08 -7.96
CA MET A 656 -12.49 9.56 -6.81
C MET A 656 -11.18 8.79 -6.68
N VAL A 657 -11.24 7.45 -6.66
CA VAL A 657 -10.05 6.59 -6.54
C VAL A 657 -9.10 6.78 -7.72
N GLN A 658 -9.62 6.85 -8.95
CA GLN A 658 -8.82 7.11 -10.14
C GLN A 658 -8.11 8.47 -10.04
N THR A 659 -8.81 9.51 -9.59
CA THR A 659 -8.24 10.84 -9.39
C THR A 659 -7.11 10.82 -8.37
N LEU A 660 -7.25 10.08 -7.26
CA LEU A 660 -6.16 9.90 -6.28
C LEU A 660 -4.91 9.29 -6.94
N TYR A 661 -5.07 8.23 -7.75
CA TYR A 661 -3.95 7.57 -8.44
C TYR A 661 -3.32 8.44 -9.52
N ASP A 662 -4.13 9.09 -10.36
CA ASP A 662 -3.67 9.99 -11.44
C ASP A 662 -2.90 11.18 -10.87
N CYS A 663 -3.28 11.66 -9.69
CA CYS A 663 -2.60 12.74 -8.99
C CYS A 663 -1.42 12.27 -8.13
N HIS A 664 -1.08 10.97 -8.15
CA HIS A 664 -0.02 10.37 -7.35
C HIS A 664 -0.09 10.74 -5.87
N PHE A 665 -1.28 10.62 -5.25
CA PHE A 665 -1.57 11.12 -3.88
C PHE A 665 -0.61 10.63 -2.77
N LEU A 666 0.07 9.49 -2.96
CA LEU A 666 1.09 8.96 -2.03
C LEU A 666 2.41 9.75 -2.06
N SER A 667 2.68 10.46 -3.15
CA SER A 667 3.83 11.36 -3.31
C SER A 667 3.42 12.83 -3.20
N ASN A 668 2.26 13.18 -3.74
CA ASN A 668 1.68 14.52 -3.70
C ASN A 668 0.75 14.65 -2.49
N LEU A 669 1.36 14.87 -1.31
CA LEU A 669 0.63 14.92 -0.05
C LEU A 669 -0.28 16.17 0.02
N SER A 670 -1.58 15.96 0.17
CA SER A 670 -2.57 17.05 0.25
C SER A 670 -3.69 16.70 1.23
N ILE A 671 -4.19 17.70 1.95
CA ILE A 671 -5.34 17.53 2.86
C ILE A 671 -6.58 17.06 2.09
N TYR A 672 -6.74 17.43 0.82
CA TYR A 672 -7.86 17.01 -0.01
C TYR A 672 -7.89 15.48 -0.23
N SER A 673 -6.73 14.84 -0.36
CA SER A 673 -6.65 13.38 -0.44
C SER A 673 -7.12 12.71 0.85
N VAL A 674 -6.78 13.29 2.00
CA VAL A 674 -7.22 12.81 3.32
C VAL A 674 -8.73 13.00 3.46
N GLN A 675 -9.25 14.19 3.13
CA GLN A 675 -10.69 14.48 3.18
C GLN A 675 -11.49 13.53 2.27
N ALA A 676 -11.03 13.32 1.03
CA ALA A 676 -11.68 12.41 0.09
C ALA A 676 -11.77 10.99 0.64
N ILE A 677 -10.66 10.44 1.16
CA ILE A 677 -10.62 9.08 1.71
C ILE A 677 -11.47 8.94 2.98
N VAL A 678 -11.45 9.94 3.86
CA VAL A 678 -12.21 9.90 5.12
C VAL A 678 -13.72 9.97 4.85
N ILE A 679 -14.16 10.79 3.87
CA ILE A 679 -15.56 10.88 3.46
C ILE A 679 -15.98 9.63 2.68
N SER A 680 -15.08 9.00 1.91
CA SER A 680 -15.43 7.83 1.10
C SER A 680 -15.85 6.61 1.92
N THR A 681 -15.49 6.57 3.21
CA THR A 681 -16.00 5.58 4.19
C THR A 681 -17.53 5.56 4.24
N GLU A 682 -18.21 6.68 3.98
CA GLU A 682 -19.68 6.79 3.97
C GLU A 682 -20.36 5.86 2.94
N VAL A 683 -19.62 5.41 1.93
CA VAL A 683 -20.15 4.68 0.78
C VAL A 683 -19.42 3.36 0.54
N ALA A 684 -18.12 3.30 0.85
CA ALA A 684 -17.29 2.14 0.54
C ALA A 684 -17.84 0.82 1.08
N HIS A 685 -18.44 0.86 2.28
CA HIS A 685 -19.03 -0.31 2.90
C HIS A 685 -20.26 -0.83 2.14
N ASN A 686 -21.17 0.06 1.73
CA ASN A 686 -22.34 -0.30 0.93
C ASN A 686 -21.96 -0.82 -0.46
N LEU A 687 -20.83 -0.36 -1.02
CA LEU A 687 -20.30 -0.85 -2.30
C LEU A 687 -19.52 -2.18 -2.20
N GLY A 688 -19.34 -2.72 -0.99
CA GLY A 688 -18.53 -3.93 -0.80
C GLY A 688 -17.01 -3.70 -0.93
N LEU A 689 -16.56 -2.45 -0.85
CA LEU A 689 -15.16 -2.01 -1.02
C LEU A 689 -14.46 -1.72 0.32
N SER A 690 -14.95 -2.31 1.42
CA SER A 690 -14.45 -2.08 2.80
C SER A 690 -12.92 -2.26 2.93
N GLN A 691 -12.34 -3.28 2.29
CA GLN A 691 -10.88 -3.55 2.36
C GLN A 691 -10.05 -2.49 1.62
N LEU A 692 -10.53 -2.05 0.44
CA LEU A 692 -9.89 -0.97 -0.31
C LEU A 692 -9.90 0.31 0.52
N ASN A 693 -11.06 0.69 1.08
CA ASN A 693 -11.19 1.88 1.90
C ASN A 693 -10.33 1.82 3.18
N ALA A 694 -10.25 0.66 3.85
CA ALA A 694 -9.36 0.50 5.02
C ALA A 694 -7.88 0.68 4.68
N THR A 695 -7.46 0.26 3.48
CA THR A 695 -6.09 0.45 3.00
C THR A 695 -5.81 1.92 2.67
N LEU A 696 -6.73 2.56 1.94
CA LEU A 696 -6.67 3.99 1.65
C LEU A 696 -6.67 4.82 2.93
N PHE A 697 -7.49 4.46 3.92
CA PHE A 697 -7.58 5.14 5.20
C PHE A 697 -6.24 5.12 5.95
N ASN A 698 -5.54 3.98 6.01
CA ASN A 698 -4.22 3.91 6.63
C ASN A 698 -3.15 4.71 5.88
N ALA A 699 -3.25 4.79 4.54
CA ALA A 699 -2.43 5.73 3.78
C ALA A 699 -2.76 7.18 4.15
N ALA A 700 -4.04 7.54 4.28
CA ALA A 700 -4.49 8.86 4.70
C ALA A 700 -4.03 9.23 6.12
N VAL A 701 -3.99 8.28 7.07
CA VAL A 701 -3.37 8.45 8.40
C VAL A 701 -1.92 8.89 8.25
N ARG A 702 -1.15 8.18 7.44
CA ARG A 702 0.26 8.54 7.22
C ARG A 702 0.41 9.89 6.52
N ILE A 703 -0.44 10.20 5.54
CA ILE A 703 -0.43 11.50 4.84
C ILE A 703 -0.75 12.63 5.84
N ALA A 704 -1.77 12.47 6.68
CA ALA A 704 -2.14 13.44 7.71
C ALA A 704 -1.01 13.65 8.74
N GLU A 705 -0.32 12.58 9.12
CA GLU A 705 0.88 12.67 9.98
C GLU A 705 2.00 13.46 9.30
N CYS A 706 2.30 13.18 8.03
CA CYS A 706 3.30 13.91 7.25
C CYS A 706 2.96 15.40 7.07
N LEU A 707 1.69 15.73 6.92
CA LEU A 707 1.18 17.11 6.87
C LEU A 707 1.16 17.80 8.25
N GLY A 708 1.40 17.07 9.34
CA GLY A 708 1.37 17.63 10.70
C GLY A 708 -0.04 17.85 11.26
N VAL A 709 -1.06 17.23 10.66
CA VAL A 709 -2.48 17.33 11.08
C VAL A 709 -2.71 16.73 12.48
N HIS A 710 -1.86 15.80 12.91
CA HIS A 710 -1.81 15.22 14.27
C HIS A 710 -1.22 16.16 15.36
N LYS A 711 -0.69 17.33 14.97
CA LYS A 711 0.01 18.28 15.86
C LYS A 711 -0.51 19.73 15.77
N ILE A 712 -1.78 19.92 15.43
CA ILE A 712 -2.38 21.25 15.27
C ILE A 712 -2.50 21.91 16.65
N GLN A 713 -1.87 23.07 16.83
CA GLN A 713 -1.99 23.89 18.04
C GLN A 713 -3.25 24.75 18.02
N ASP A 714 -3.88 24.91 19.19
CA ASP A 714 -5.00 25.82 19.39
C ASP A 714 -4.51 27.27 19.44
N HIS A 715 -4.98 28.09 18.49
CA HIS A 715 -4.65 29.53 18.41
C HIS A 715 -5.90 30.41 18.38
N SER A 716 -7.03 29.92 18.92
CA SER A 716 -8.35 30.57 18.83
C SER A 716 -8.40 32.02 19.35
N THR A 717 -7.39 32.45 20.12
CA THR A 717 -7.30 33.78 20.75
C THR A 717 -6.72 34.90 19.87
N LYS A 718 -6.17 34.61 18.67
CA LYS A 718 -5.72 35.68 17.76
C LYS A 718 -6.89 36.27 16.99
N PRO A 719 -7.15 37.60 17.08
CA PRO A 719 -8.21 38.22 16.29
C PRO A 719 -7.90 38.12 14.80
N VAL A 720 -8.91 37.79 14.00
CA VAL A 720 -8.82 37.78 12.53
C VAL A 720 -8.75 39.22 12.06
N ARG A 721 -7.65 39.64 11.40
CA ARG A 721 -7.44 41.04 10.97
C ARG A 721 -7.51 41.21 9.46
N ASN A 722 -7.26 40.14 8.70
CA ASN A 722 -7.22 40.14 7.24
C ASN A 722 -7.70 38.79 6.68
N LYS A 723 -7.73 38.68 5.34
CA LYS A 723 -8.17 37.47 4.63
C LYS A 723 -7.26 36.26 4.91
N ASP A 724 -5.94 36.46 4.97
CA ASP A 724 -4.99 35.37 5.24
C ASP A 724 -5.17 34.78 6.65
N ASP A 725 -5.44 35.62 7.66
CA ASP A 725 -5.73 35.17 9.03
C ASP A 725 -7.02 34.32 9.08
N TRP A 726 -8.01 34.68 8.25
CA TRP A 726 -9.27 33.94 8.13
C TRP A 726 -9.05 32.58 7.45
N GLU A 727 -8.37 32.56 6.30
CA GLU A 727 -8.09 31.32 5.57
C GLU A 727 -7.20 30.37 6.41
N GLU A 728 -6.21 30.90 7.15
CA GLU A 728 -5.42 30.09 8.09
C GLU A 728 -6.29 29.47 9.19
N ARG A 729 -7.25 30.24 9.74
CA ARG A 729 -8.19 29.75 10.75
C ARG A 729 -9.07 28.63 10.21
N VAL A 730 -9.61 28.81 8.99
CA VAL A 730 -10.42 27.80 8.30
C VAL A 730 -9.61 26.52 8.08
N GLU A 731 -8.39 26.61 7.53
CA GLU A 731 -7.54 25.44 7.27
C GLU A 731 -7.19 24.67 8.55
N ARG A 732 -6.85 25.38 9.64
CA ARG A 732 -6.62 24.76 10.95
C ARG A 732 -7.85 24.00 11.42
N GLU A 733 -9.01 24.63 11.33
CA GLU A 733 -10.26 24.05 11.79
C GLU A 733 -10.64 22.81 10.98
N VAL A 734 -10.55 22.88 9.65
CA VAL A 734 -10.74 21.72 8.76
C VAL A 734 -9.77 20.59 9.13
N GLY A 735 -8.49 20.91 9.37
CA GLY A 735 -7.51 19.91 9.82
C GLY A 735 -7.92 19.20 11.12
N LYS A 736 -8.44 19.94 12.11
CA LYS A 736 -8.94 19.34 13.37
C LYS A 736 -10.16 18.45 13.15
N ARG A 737 -11.10 18.90 12.32
CA ARG A 737 -12.31 18.13 12.03
C ARG A 737 -11.98 16.81 11.32
N VAL A 738 -11.11 16.87 10.30
CA VAL A 738 -10.59 15.68 9.61
C VAL A 738 -9.88 14.75 10.58
N TRP A 739 -8.97 15.27 11.43
CA TRP A 739 -8.27 14.45 12.42
C TRP A 739 -9.22 13.76 13.39
N CYS A 740 -10.23 14.48 13.90
CA CYS A 740 -11.23 13.89 14.80
C CYS A 740 -12.06 12.81 14.11
N GLN A 741 -12.46 13.01 12.86
CA GLN A 741 -13.18 11.99 12.11
C GLN A 741 -12.31 10.74 11.86
N MET A 742 -11.00 10.91 11.65
CA MET A 742 -10.07 9.79 11.56
C MET A 742 -9.95 9.03 12.88
N ILE A 743 -9.89 9.72 14.02
CA ILE A 743 -9.92 9.08 15.35
C ILE A 743 -11.19 8.24 15.50
N ILE A 744 -12.36 8.80 15.14
CA ILE A 744 -13.63 8.09 15.22
C ILE A 744 -13.59 6.81 14.38
N GLN A 745 -13.18 6.90 13.12
CA GLN A 745 -13.13 5.74 12.21
C GLN A 745 -12.13 4.67 12.68
N ASP A 746 -10.92 5.07 13.08
CA ASP A 746 -9.87 4.15 13.54
C ASP A 746 -10.27 3.45 14.85
N HIS A 747 -10.76 4.20 15.83
CA HIS A 747 -11.08 3.65 17.15
C HIS A 747 -12.37 2.82 17.13
N PHE A 748 -13.37 3.20 16.34
CA PHE A 748 -14.57 2.37 16.16
C PHE A 748 -14.33 1.10 15.36
N ALA A 749 -13.22 1.00 14.62
CA ALA A 749 -12.81 -0.22 13.93
C ALA A 749 -12.14 -1.26 14.86
N ILE A 750 -11.63 -0.85 16.04
CA ILE A 750 -10.92 -1.71 16.99
C ILE A 750 -11.63 -3.04 17.28
N PRO A 751 -12.95 -3.09 17.54
CA PRO A 751 -13.62 -4.36 17.83
C PRO A 751 -13.53 -5.37 16.67
N PHE A 752 -13.24 -4.93 15.44
CA PHE A 752 -13.15 -5.77 14.25
C PHE A 752 -11.70 -6.11 13.86
N THR A 753 -10.75 -5.23 14.18
CA THR A 753 -9.33 -5.36 13.80
C THR A 753 -8.42 -5.80 14.94
N ASP A 754 -8.89 -5.74 16.18
CA ASP A 754 -8.11 -5.94 17.42
C ASP A 754 -6.86 -5.03 17.52
N THR A 755 -6.81 -3.95 16.73
CA THR A 755 -5.69 -3.00 16.66
C THR A 755 -6.19 -1.61 16.22
N TYR A 756 -5.42 -0.57 16.51
CA TYR A 756 -5.66 0.80 16.07
C TYR A 756 -4.36 1.44 15.56
N SER A 757 -4.48 2.34 14.59
CA SER A 757 -3.33 3.02 13.99
C SER A 757 -3.04 4.36 14.67
N ILE A 758 -4.05 5.03 15.22
CA ILE A 758 -3.93 6.32 15.87
C ILE A 758 -3.89 6.11 17.38
N SER A 759 -2.71 6.20 18.00
CA SER A 759 -2.64 6.10 19.46
C SER A 759 -2.99 7.43 20.13
N PRO A 760 -3.82 7.43 21.20
CA PRO A 760 -4.03 8.61 22.04
C PRO A 760 -2.74 9.21 22.62
N MET A 761 -1.65 8.46 22.67
CA MET A 761 -0.34 8.92 23.17
C MET A 761 0.50 9.63 22.09
N HIS A 762 0.08 9.61 20.81
CA HIS A 762 0.93 10.00 19.68
C HIS A 762 0.46 11.28 18.95
N PHE A 763 -0.60 11.94 19.39
CA PHE A 763 -1.08 13.19 18.80
C PHE A 763 -1.37 14.27 19.86
N SER A 764 -1.37 15.53 19.42
CA SER A 764 -1.66 16.69 20.28
C SER A 764 -2.74 17.62 19.73
N THR A 765 -3.31 17.29 18.56
CA THR A 765 -4.41 18.05 17.96
C THR A 765 -5.65 18.06 18.86
N GLY A 766 -6.12 19.26 19.20
CA GLY A 766 -7.34 19.47 19.98
C GLY A 766 -8.62 19.21 19.19
N ARG A 767 -9.77 19.28 19.87
CA ARG A 767 -11.09 19.12 19.26
C ARG A 767 -11.42 20.30 18.32
N PRO A 768 -12.18 20.07 17.23
CA PRO A 768 -12.72 21.15 16.40
C PRO A 768 -13.63 22.05 17.23
N MET A 769 -13.76 23.32 16.87
CA MET A 769 -14.69 24.27 17.51
C MET A 769 -16.13 23.82 17.32
N ASN A 770 -17.01 24.14 18.27
CA ASN A 770 -18.45 23.93 18.11
C ASN A 770 -19.01 25.23 17.56
N ALA A 771 -18.84 25.46 16.27
CA ALA A 771 -19.10 26.75 15.65
C ALA A 771 -19.91 26.60 14.37
N GLU A 772 -20.59 27.68 13.97
CA GLU A 772 -21.12 27.80 12.62
C GLU A 772 -19.97 28.05 11.65
N ASP A 773 -20.08 27.51 10.44
CA ASP A 773 -19.04 27.66 9.43
C ASP A 773 -18.85 29.14 9.03
N TYR A 774 -19.92 29.94 8.95
CA TYR A 774 -19.83 31.32 8.46
C TYR A 774 -18.94 32.24 9.31
N ASP A 775 -18.84 32.01 10.61
CA ASP A 775 -18.12 32.89 11.53
C ASP A 775 -17.03 32.19 12.36
N LEU A 776 -17.03 30.85 12.42
CA LEU A 776 -16.13 30.04 13.24
C LEU A 776 -16.00 30.55 14.67
N MET A 777 -17.10 31.05 15.25
CA MET A 777 -17.19 31.45 16.64
C MET A 777 -17.55 30.24 17.52
N ASP A 778 -16.66 29.88 18.45
CA ASP A 778 -16.88 28.75 19.33
C ASP A 778 -18.10 29.00 20.25
N MET A 779 -19.09 28.11 20.16
CA MET A 779 -20.33 28.15 20.91
C MET A 779 -20.37 27.01 21.95
N PRO A 780 -21.14 27.17 23.04
CA PRO A 780 -21.34 26.09 24.00
C PRO A 780 -21.83 24.81 23.32
N ILE A 781 -21.37 23.64 23.78
CA ILE A 781 -21.78 22.33 23.22
C ILE A 781 -23.30 22.08 23.32
N SER A 782 -24.02 22.85 24.14
CA SER A 782 -25.48 22.87 24.22
C SER A 782 -26.18 23.55 23.03
N THR A 783 -25.42 24.19 22.14
CA THR A 783 -25.93 24.80 20.91
C THR A 783 -25.59 23.88 19.73
N PRO A 784 -26.59 23.40 18.97
CA PRO A 784 -26.35 22.53 17.82
C PRO A 784 -25.61 23.28 16.71
N THR A 785 -24.54 22.66 16.21
CA THR A 785 -23.78 23.06 15.01
C THR A 785 -23.44 21.82 14.20
N THR A 786 -22.98 22.00 12.96
CA THR A 786 -22.49 20.90 12.11
C THR A 786 -21.41 20.05 12.80
N SER A 787 -20.58 20.65 13.66
CA SER A 787 -19.50 19.96 14.37
C SER A 787 -19.93 19.26 15.66
N THR A 788 -21.13 19.53 16.20
CA THR A 788 -21.56 18.97 17.50
C THR A 788 -21.58 17.44 17.46
N TYR A 789 -22.11 16.84 16.39
CA TYR A 789 -22.26 15.39 16.28
C TYR A 789 -20.90 14.67 16.32
N VAL A 790 -19.95 15.11 15.49
CA VAL A 790 -18.59 14.55 15.45
C VAL A 790 -17.87 14.76 16.79
N ARG A 791 -18.02 15.93 17.43
CA ARG A 791 -17.45 16.21 18.77
C ARG A 791 -17.96 15.24 19.83
N VAL A 792 -19.23 14.84 19.76
CA VAL A 792 -19.82 13.83 20.65
C VAL A 792 -19.27 12.45 20.32
N LEU A 793 -19.24 12.06 19.05
CA LEU A 793 -18.77 10.72 18.65
C LEU A 793 -17.32 10.45 19.06
N VAL A 794 -16.43 11.44 18.96
CA VAL A 794 -15.03 11.24 19.36
C VAL A 794 -14.89 10.98 20.88
N ASN A 795 -15.78 11.51 21.73
CA ASN A 795 -15.82 11.16 23.16
C ASN A 795 -16.13 9.68 23.38
N LEU A 796 -17.04 9.12 22.57
CA LEU A 796 -17.37 7.69 22.62
C LEU A 796 -16.20 6.85 22.08
N ALA A 797 -15.56 7.33 21.00
CA ALA A 797 -14.45 6.65 20.33
C ALA A 797 -13.20 6.52 21.22
N GLU A 798 -12.87 7.55 22.00
CA GLU A 798 -11.71 7.56 22.92
C GLU A 798 -11.76 6.47 24.00
N LEU A 799 -12.92 5.85 24.25
CA LEU A 799 -13.04 4.71 25.16
C LEU A 799 -12.51 3.40 24.57
N MET A 800 -12.46 3.26 23.23
CA MET A 800 -12.19 1.99 22.56
C MET A 800 -10.72 1.51 22.66
N PRO A 801 -9.68 2.37 22.59
CA PRO A 801 -8.31 1.94 22.87
C PRO A 801 -8.16 1.35 24.29
N GLY A 802 -8.77 2.01 25.28
CA GLY A 802 -8.79 1.53 26.66
C GLY A 802 -9.52 0.19 26.82
N LEU A 803 -10.55 -0.09 26.01
CA LEU A 803 -11.20 -1.39 25.95
C LEU A 803 -10.21 -2.49 25.56
N VAL A 804 -9.57 -2.37 24.39
CA VAL A 804 -8.70 -3.43 23.86
C VAL A 804 -7.41 -3.61 24.66
N ASP A 805 -6.79 -2.51 25.10
CA ASP A 805 -5.54 -2.53 25.87
C ASP A 805 -5.76 -3.15 27.26
N GLY A 806 -6.92 -2.90 27.87
CA GLY A 806 -7.27 -3.45 29.17
C GLY A 806 -7.55 -4.96 29.17
N LEU A 807 -7.78 -5.60 28.01
CA LEU A 807 -7.85 -7.06 27.88
C LEU A 807 -6.47 -7.74 27.98
N GLY A 808 -5.38 -6.96 27.91
CA GLY A 808 -4.00 -7.43 27.91
C GLY A 808 -3.48 -7.78 26.50
N PRO A 809 -2.16 -8.05 26.35
CA PRO A 809 -1.54 -8.37 25.06
C PRO A 809 -2.22 -9.55 24.36
N MET A 810 -2.29 -9.53 23.03
CA MET A 810 -2.99 -10.58 22.27
C MET A 810 -2.38 -11.99 22.47
N ASN A 811 -1.07 -12.07 22.68
CA ASN A 811 -0.34 -13.30 22.99
C ASN A 811 -0.41 -13.70 24.48
N ASN A 812 -0.96 -12.84 25.35
CA ASN A 812 -1.04 -13.05 26.79
C ASN A 812 -2.25 -12.33 27.39
N ARG A 813 -3.45 -12.72 26.95
CA ARG A 813 -4.71 -12.12 27.43
C ARG A 813 -4.89 -12.40 28.93
N LYS A 814 -5.50 -11.44 29.64
CA LYS A 814 -5.81 -11.58 31.08
C LYS A 814 -6.76 -12.77 31.32
N PRO A 815 -6.89 -13.28 32.56
CA PRO A 815 -7.92 -14.26 32.89
C PRO A 815 -9.34 -13.76 32.56
N HIS A 816 -10.25 -14.66 32.15
CA HIS A 816 -11.61 -14.27 31.74
C HIS A 816 -12.36 -13.44 32.77
N ARG A 817 -12.18 -13.71 34.08
CA ARG A 817 -12.79 -12.94 35.15
C ARG A 817 -12.36 -11.48 35.15
N GLU A 818 -11.06 -11.23 34.97
CA GLU A 818 -10.50 -9.88 34.92
C GLU A 818 -10.89 -9.16 33.63
N GLN A 819 -10.88 -9.86 32.49
CA GLN A 819 -11.38 -9.31 31.23
C GLN A 819 -12.85 -8.90 31.35
N TYR A 820 -13.68 -9.74 31.96
CA TYR A 820 -15.10 -9.46 32.13
C TYR A 820 -15.33 -8.26 33.05
N GLN A 821 -14.60 -8.18 34.16
CA GLN A 821 -14.66 -7.02 35.05
C GLN A 821 -14.24 -5.73 34.35
N HIS A 822 -13.20 -5.78 33.52
CA HIS A 822 -12.78 -4.64 32.69
C HIS A 822 -13.87 -4.20 31.71
N ILE A 823 -14.53 -5.14 31.03
CA ILE A 823 -15.65 -4.85 30.13
C ILE A 823 -16.79 -4.13 30.85
N LEU A 824 -17.18 -4.59 32.05
CA LEU A 824 -18.21 -3.92 32.85
C LEU A 824 -17.80 -2.49 33.25
N GLN A 825 -16.51 -2.26 33.56
CA GLN A 825 -16.01 -0.92 33.86
C GLN A 825 -16.05 0.01 32.64
N VAL A 826 -15.72 -0.50 31.45
CA VAL A 826 -15.81 0.27 30.20
C VAL A 826 -17.25 0.56 29.82
N ASP A 827 -18.18 -0.39 30.01
CA ASP A 827 -19.62 -0.17 29.81
C ASP A 827 -20.14 0.95 30.73
N GLN A 828 -19.77 0.95 32.01
CA GLN A 828 -20.13 2.04 32.94
C GLN A 828 -19.59 3.40 32.48
N LYS A 829 -18.35 3.46 31.96
CA LYS A 829 -17.77 4.69 31.40
C LYS A 829 -18.52 5.15 30.16
N MET A 830 -18.88 4.23 29.25
CA MET A 830 -19.68 4.52 28.07
C MET A 830 -21.02 5.14 28.45
N ARG A 831 -21.72 4.55 29.43
CA ARG A 831 -22.99 5.09 29.93
C ARG A 831 -22.85 6.46 30.58
N ALA A 832 -21.73 6.73 31.26
CA ALA A 832 -21.45 8.05 31.82
C ALA A 832 -21.24 9.09 30.72
N VAL A 833 -20.42 8.79 29.70
CA VAL A 833 -20.20 9.69 28.56
C VAL A 833 -21.52 9.99 27.83
N VAL A 834 -22.38 8.99 27.65
CA VAL A 834 -23.70 9.17 27.01
C VAL A 834 -24.62 10.12 27.81
N LYS A 835 -24.54 10.14 29.14
CA LYS A 835 -25.33 11.06 29.98
C LYS A 835 -24.92 12.53 29.81
N ASP A 836 -23.66 12.78 29.45
CA ASP A 836 -23.11 14.13 29.27
C ASP A 836 -23.37 14.67 27.84
N ILE A 837 -24.01 13.89 26.97
CA ILE A 837 -24.37 14.30 25.61
C ILE A 837 -25.47 15.39 25.67
N PRO A 838 -25.38 16.44 24.82
CA PRO A 838 -26.39 17.48 24.76
C PRO A 838 -27.83 16.93 24.56
N PRO A 839 -28.84 17.40 25.32
CA PRO A 839 -30.18 16.81 25.29
C PRO A 839 -30.84 16.76 23.91
N PHE A 840 -30.56 17.72 23.02
CA PHE A 840 -31.14 17.76 21.67
C PHE A 840 -30.61 16.64 20.75
N LEU A 841 -29.47 16.03 21.07
CA LEU A 841 -28.94 14.85 20.37
C LEU A 841 -29.39 13.53 21.02
N LEU A 842 -30.03 13.59 22.18
CA LEU A 842 -30.58 12.42 22.87
C LEU A 842 -32.10 12.32 22.70
N ARG A 843 -32.80 13.46 22.74
CA ARG A 843 -34.26 13.56 22.86
C ARG A 843 -34.85 14.41 21.73
N PRO A 844 -36.05 14.07 21.24
CA PRO A 844 -36.73 14.89 20.24
C PRO A 844 -36.95 16.32 20.73
N ASP A 845 -36.57 17.29 19.90
CA ASP A 845 -36.79 18.72 20.14
C ASP A 845 -37.45 19.30 18.89
N LYS A 846 -38.79 19.25 18.84
CA LYS A 846 -39.57 19.56 17.63
C LYS A 846 -39.30 20.98 17.10
N GLU A 847 -39.05 21.94 17.99
CA GLU A 847 -38.77 23.32 17.57
C GLU A 847 -37.42 23.42 16.86
N LYS A 848 -36.38 22.75 17.40
CA LYS A 848 -35.06 22.73 16.76
C LYS A 848 -35.03 21.84 15.52
N GLU A 849 -35.69 20.68 15.55
CA GLU A 849 -35.77 19.76 14.41
C GLU A 849 -36.49 20.39 13.20
N GLN A 850 -37.38 21.37 13.42
CA GLN A 850 -37.98 22.17 12.34
C GLN A 850 -37.01 23.20 11.74
N GLN A 851 -36.05 23.70 12.53
CA GLN A 851 -35.09 24.72 12.11
C GLN A 851 -33.81 24.12 11.53
N ILE A 852 -33.46 22.90 11.95
CA ILE A 852 -32.20 22.22 11.64
C ILE A 852 -32.53 20.89 10.93
N PRO A 853 -32.47 20.85 9.59
CA PRO A 853 -32.95 19.72 8.79
C PRO A 853 -32.29 18.38 9.13
N TRP A 854 -31.03 18.39 9.55
CA TRP A 854 -30.27 17.19 9.87
C TRP A 854 -30.43 16.70 11.31
N LEU A 855 -31.05 17.47 12.21
CA LEU A 855 -30.98 17.19 13.64
C LEU A 855 -31.71 15.90 14.04
N SER A 856 -32.90 15.65 13.48
CA SER A 856 -33.68 14.44 13.76
C SER A 856 -32.89 13.19 13.39
N ILE A 857 -32.36 13.14 12.16
CA ILE A 857 -31.57 11.99 11.69
C ILE A 857 -30.26 11.85 12.45
N ALA A 858 -29.60 12.95 12.84
CA ALA A 858 -28.39 12.90 13.67
C ALA A 858 -28.65 12.30 15.06
N ARG A 859 -29.75 12.68 15.72
CA ARG A 859 -30.18 12.09 17.00
C ARG A 859 -30.42 10.59 16.87
N ARG A 860 -31.14 10.13 15.84
CA ARG A 860 -31.38 8.70 15.60
C ARG A 860 -30.09 7.94 15.30
N SER A 861 -29.22 8.54 14.50
CA SER A 861 -27.89 7.98 14.17
C SER A 861 -27.02 7.82 15.40
N LEU A 862 -27.08 8.79 16.33
CA LEU A 862 -26.37 8.71 17.60
C LEU A 862 -26.92 7.61 18.50
N ALA A 863 -28.25 7.47 18.59
CA ALA A 863 -28.89 6.39 19.34
C ALA A 863 -28.46 5.00 18.82
N ILE A 864 -28.51 4.81 17.50
CA ILE A 864 -28.05 3.58 16.83
C ILE A 864 -26.56 3.34 17.10
N THR A 865 -25.72 4.36 16.96
CA THR A 865 -24.27 4.26 17.19
C THR A 865 -23.94 3.94 18.65
N ALA A 866 -24.54 4.64 19.61
CA ALA A 866 -24.29 4.41 21.03
C ALA A 866 -24.72 3.00 21.47
N ALA A 867 -25.88 2.53 21.01
CA ALA A 867 -26.34 1.17 21.27
C ALA A 867 -25.39 0.13 20.67
N GLU A 868 -24.91 0.34 19.44
CA GLU A 868 -23.96 -0.58 18.82
C GLU A 868 -22.61 -0.59 19.56
N LYS A 869 -22.10 0.56 20.02
CA LYS A 869 -20.83 0.58 20.78
C LYS A 869 -20.94 -0.12 22.12
N ILE A 870 -22.11 -0.14 22.75
CA ILE A 870 -22.36 -0.96 23.93
C ILE A 870 -22.27 -2.46 23.59
N ILE A 871 -22.85 -2.89 22.47
CA ILE A 871 -22.68 -4.27 21.97
C ILE A 871 -21.20 -4.58 21.71
N MET A 872 -20.46 -3.65 21.10
CA MET A 872 -19.04 -3.84 20.78
C MET A 872 -18.17 -3.96 22.03
N ILE A 873 -18.45 -3.18 23.10
CA ILE A 873 -17.79 -3.34 24.41
C ILE A 873 -18.01 -4.75 24.97
N HIS A 874 -19.21 -5.28 24.80
CA HIS A 874 -19.59 -6.61 25.26
C HIS A 874 -19.20 -7.77 24.34
N ARG A 875 -18.72 -7.49 23.11
CA ARG A 875 -18.37 -8.47 22.07
C ARG A 875 -17.50 -9.63 22.55
N PRO A 876 -16.45 -9.44 23.39
CA PRO A 876 -15.58 -10.55 23.82
C PRO A 876 -16.30 -11.66 24.59
N PHE A 877 -17.44 -11.37 25.24
CA PHE A 877 -18.24 -12.35 25.99
C PHE A 877 -19.65 -12.55 25.42
N LEU A 878 -20.04 -11.80 24.38
CA LEU A 878 -21.39 -11.83 23.80
C LEU A 878 -21.83 -13.25 23.41
N PHE A 879 -21.07 -13.97 22.59
CA PHE A 879 -21.46 -15.32 22.17
C PHE A 879 -21.48 -16.34 23.31
N ARG A 880 -20.58 -16.18 24.30
CA ARG A 880 -20.56 -17.02 25.50
C ARG A 880 -21.78 -16.77 26.38
N SER A 881 -22.29 -15.55 26.40
CA SER A 881 -23.43 -15.15 27.23
C SER A 881 -24.75 -15.83 26.87
N PHE A 882 -24.88 -16.35 25.64
CA PHE A 882 -26.04 -17.15 25.24
C PHE A 882 -26.06 -18.55 25.85
N HIS A 883 -24.92 -19.05 26.35
CA HIS A 883 -24.76 -20.42 26.84
C HIS A 883 -24.38 -20.49 28.32
N ASP A 884 -23.70 -19.47 28.85
CA ASP A 884 -23.23 -19.40 30.23
C ASP A 884 -23.98 -18.30 31.02
N PRO A 885 -24.80 -18.66 32.02
CA PRO A 885 -25.54 -17.71 32.85
C PRO A 885 -24.67 -16.70 33.60
N THR A 886 -23.38 -17.00 33.79
CA THR A 886 -22.41 -16.11 34.44
C THR A 886 -22.32 -14.75 33.73
N TYR A 887 -22.55 -14.72 32.42
CA TYR A 887 -22.47 -13.50 31.60
C TYR A 887 -23.86 -12.94 31.23
N SER A 888 -24.89 -13.26 32.02
CA SER A 888 -26.29 -12.84 31.77
C SER A 888 -26.48 -11.33 31.61
N TYR A 889 -25.67 -10.51 32.29
CA TYR A 889 -25.70 -9.05 32.11
C TYR A 889 -25.35 -8.63 30.67
N THR A 890 -24.34 -9.28 30.07
CA THR A 890 -23.89 -9.03 28.70
C THR A 890 -24.96 -9.43 27.70
N ARG A 891 -25.60 -10.58 27.90
CA ARG A 891 -26.74 -11.03 27.07
C ARG A 891 -27.87 -10.00 27.11
N ARG A 892 -28.36 -9.65 28.31
CA ARG A 892 -29.47 -8.70 28.51
C ARG A 892 -29.17 -7.34 27.87
N THR A 893 -28.00 -6.77 28.17
CA THR A 893 -27.57 -5.46 27.65
C THR A 893 -27.46 -5.46 26.13
N SER A 894 -26.88 -6.51 25.54
CA SER A 894 -26.68 -6.58 24.09
C SER A 894 -27.98 -6.82 23.32
N VAL A 895 -28.90 -7.62 23.87
CA VAL A 895 -30.24 -7.84 23.28
C VAL A 895 -31.07 -6.56 23.33
N ALA A 896 -31.07 -5.85 24.47
CA ALA A 896 -31.78 -4.59 24.60
C ALA A 896 -31.22 -3.50 23.65
N ALA A 897 -29.89 -3.40 23.56
CA ALA A 897 -29.22 -2.54 22.59
C ALA A 897 -29.56 -2.89 21.13
N ALA A 898 -29.61 -4.19 20.79
CA ALA A 898 -30.01 -4.65 19.47
C ALA A 898 -31.46 -4.23 19.13
N MET A 899 -32.39 -4.38 20.07
CA MET A 899 -33.78 -3.94 19.89
C MET A 899 -33.90 -2.43 19.68
N THR A 900 -33.13 -1.62 20.41
CA THR A 900 -33.04 -0.18 20.18
C THR A 900 -32.60 0.15 18.75
N ILE A 901 -31.55 -0.51 18.27
CA ILE A 901 -31.04 -0.28 16.91
C ILE A 901 -32.13 -0.59 15.87
N LEU A 902 -32.81 -1.73 15.99
CA LEU A 902 -33.87 -2.13 15.06
C LEU A 902 -35.06 -1.16 15.09
N ARG A 903 -35.43 -0.65 16.26
CA ARG A 903 -36.53 0.31 16.43
C ARG A 903 -36.23 1.67 15.77
N GLU A 904 -35.03 2.20 15.99
CA GLU A 904 -34.61 3.45 15.37
C GLU A 904 -34.44 3.28 13.86
N HIS A 905 -33.86 2.17 13.40
CA HIS A 905 -33.75 1.84 11.98
C HIS A 905 -35.13 1.76 11.31
N GLU A 906 -36.10 1.07 11.91
CA GLU A 906 -37.48 0.99 11.39
C GLU A 906 -38.12 2.37 11.31
N THR A 907 -37.85 3.25 12.27
CA THR A 907 -38.38 4.61 12.24
C THR A 907 -37.76 5.44 11.12
N ILE A 908 -36.44 5.34 10.89
CA ILE A 908 -35.76 6.02 9.77
C ILE A 908 -36.38 5.59 8.44
N VAL A 909 -36.60 4.29 8.25
CA VAL A 909 -37.22 3.75 7.04
C VAL A 909 -38.66 4.24 6.88
N ARG A 910 -39.45 4.23 7.95
CA ARG A 910 -40.85 4.70 7.94
C ARG A 910 -40.98 6.20 7.66
N GLU A 911 -40.06 7.01 8.18
CA GLU A 911 -40.01 8.45 7.96
C GLU A 911 -39.38 8.83 6.60
N GLU A 912 -38.96 7.81 5.83
CA GLU A 912 -38.27 7.92 4.56
C GLU A 912 -37.06 8.85 4.62
N ASP A 913 -36.38 8.92 5.77
CA ASP A 913 -35.23 9.82 5.95
C ASP A 913 -34.00 9.35 5.17
N ILE A 914 -32.95 10.17 5.13
CA ILE A 914 -31.68 9.75 4.54
C ILE A 914 -31.11 8.54 5.28
N SER A 915 -30.44 7.67 4.53
CA SER A 915 -29.87 6.43 5.08
C SER A 915 -28.36 6.45 4.90
N ILE A 916 -27.63 6.28 6.00
CA ILE A 916 -26.16 6.18 5.99
C ILE A 916 -25.72 4.75 6.30
N TRP A 917 -24.49 4.40 5.93
CA TRP A 917 -23.99 3.02 6.01
C TRP A 917 -24.07 2.42 7.42
N THR A 918 -23.91 3.23 8.47
CA THR A 918 -23.97 2.79 9.88
C THR A 918 -25.36 2.29 10.25
N HIS A 919 -26.43 2.85 9.69
CA HIS A 919 -27.80 2.38 9.92
C HIS A 919 -27.95 0.93 9.42
N THR A 920 -27.53 0.67 8.18
CA THR A 920 -27.55 -0.67 7.58
C THR A 920 -26.65 -1.65 8.36
N ALA A 921 -25.39 -1.26 8.60
CA ALA A 921 -24.40 -2.11 9.25
C ALA A 921 -24.83 -2.55 10.66
N PHE A 922 -25.36 -1.61 11.44
CA PHE A 922 -25.74 -1.87 12.83
C PHE A 922 -27.09 -2.58 12.91
N ALA A 923 -28.02 -2.35 11.97
CA ALA A 923 -29.23 -3.16 11.85
C ALA A 923 -28.91 -4.64 11.56
N ILE A 924 -27.92 -4.93 10.71
CA ILE A 924 -27.43 -6.31 10.49
C ILE A 924 -26.89 -6.89 11.79
N THR A 925 -26.03 -6.15 12.49
CA THR A 925 -25.44 -6.60 13.76
C THR A 925 -26.52 -6.92 14.80
N ALA A 926 -27.52 -6.04 14.92
CA ALA A 926 -28.66 -6.22 15.80
C ALA A 926 -29.50 -7.45 15.41
N ALA A 927 -29.85 -7.59 14.13
CA ALA A 927 -30.61 -8.74 13.64
C ALA A 927 -29.88 -10.08 13.90
N VAL A 928 -28.57 -10.12 13.71
CA VAL A 928 -27.74 -11.30 14.03
C VAL A 928 -27.84 -11.65 15.52
N ILE A 929 -27.70 -10.67 16.41
CA ILE A 929 -27.84 -10.88 17.86
C ILE A 929 -29.22 -11.40 18.22
N MET A 930 -30.27 -10.84 17.62
CA MET A 930 -31.64 -11.30 17.82
C MET A 930 -31.83 -12.75 17.33
N CYS A 931 -31.20 -13.15 16.22
CA CYS A 931 -31.23 -14.55 15.78
C CYS A 931 -30.61 -15.50 16.83
N PHE A 932 -29.47 -15.12 17.43
CA PHE A 932 -28.87 -15.91 18.51
C PHE A 932 -29.77 -15.96 19.75
N GLU A 933 -30.43 -14.85 20.11
CA GLU A 933 -31.35 -14.81 21.25
C GLU A 933 -32.57 -15.70 21.04
N VAL A 934 -33.22 -15.63 19.88
CA VAL A 934 -34.39 -16.47 19.54
C VAL A 934 -34.02 -17.96 19.60
N ASN A 935 -32.86 -18.34 19.11
CA ASN A 935 -32.38 -19.72 19.17
C ASN A 935 -32.10 -20.16 20.62
N ALA A 936 -31.54 -19.28 21.46
CA ALA A 936 -31.30 -19.56 22.87
C ALA A 936 -32.61 -19.64 23.70
N ILE A 937 -33.65 -18.89 23.33
CA ILE A 937 -34.96 -18.95 23.99
C ILE A 937 -35.74 -20.21 23.60
N ALA A 938 -35.59 -20.72 22.37
CA ALA A 938 -36.33 -21.88 21.86
C ALA A 938 -36.16 -23.18 22.68
N GLU A 939 -35.12 -23.29 23.52
CA GLU A 939 -34.96 -24.37 24.51
C GLU A 939 -35.94 -24.25 25.72
N SER A 940 -36.61 -23.11 25.89
CA SER A 940 -37.62 -22.83 26.91
C SER A 940 -38.96 -22.43 26.26
N ALA A 941 -40.02 -23.19 26.50
CA ALA A 941 -41.27 -23.14 25.74
C ALA A 941 -41.91 -21.73 25.60
N PHE A 942 -42.30 -21.39 24.36
CA PHE A 942 -43.30 -20.37 23.95
C PHE A 942 -43.50 -19.17 24.90
N SER A 943 -42.57 -18.20 24.88
CA SER A 943 -42.82 -16.86 25.42
C SER A 943 -43.31 -15.92 24.31
N ALA A 944 -44.26 -15.03 24.62
CA ALA A 944 -44.72 -13.98 23.70
C ALA A 944 -43.57 -13.10 23.17
N SER A 945 -42.52 -12.93 23.98
CA SER A 945 -41.30 -12.20 23.62
C SER A 945 -40.52 -12.85 22.46
N ALA A 946 -40.48 -14.19 22.39
CA ALA A 946 -39.79 -14.89 21.30
C ALA A 946 -40.45 -14.66 19.94
N GLN A 947 -41.77 -14.50 19.91
CA GLN A 947 -42.53 -14.20 18.69
C GLN A 947 -42.27 -12.77 18.21
N SER A 948 -42.31 -11.81 19.14
CA SER A 948 -41.96 -10.42 18.90
C SER A 948 -40.53 -10.26 18.32
N TYR A 949 -39.56 -11.00 18.85
CA TYR A 949 -38.18 -10.96 18.34
C TYR A 949 -38.06 -11.53 16.92
N LYS A 950 -38.80 -12.60 16.61
CA LYS A 950 -38.88 -13.13 15.24
C LYS A 950 -39.46 -12.10 14.29
N GLU A 951 -40.51 -11.40 14.67
CA GLU A 951 -41.12 -10.34 13.85
C GLU A 951 -40.14 -9.18 13.59
N ALA A 952 -39.40 -8.75 14.62
CA ALA A 952 -38.36 -7.73 14.47
C ALA A 952 -37.24 -8.16 13.50
N ILE A 953 -36.78 -9.42 13.58
CA ILE A 953 -35.78 -9.99 12.65
C ILE A 953 -36.32 -10.02 11.22
N LEU A 954 -37.57 -10.47 11.04
CA LEU A 954 -38.19 -10.55 9.72
C LEU A 954 -38.40 -9.17 9.09
N SER A 955 -38.80 -8.16 9.88
CA SER A 955 -38.89 -6.78 9.41
C SER A 955 -37.53 -6.26 8.99
N ALA A 956 -36.52 -6.38 9.86
CA ALA A 956 -35.16 -5.93 9.56
C ALA A 956 -34.61 -6.60 8.29
N ARG A 957 -34.78 -7.91 8.16
CA ARG A 957 -34.41 -8.66 6.95
C ARG A 957 -35.11 -8.13 5.71
N ALA A 958 -36.42 -7.89 5.77
CA ALA A 958 -37.20 -7.36 4.64
C ALA A 958 -36.72 -5.97 4.22
N ARG A 959 -36.46 -5.07 5.19
CA ARG A 959 -35.90 -3.73 4.92
C ARG A 959 -34.50 -3.78 4.32
N LEU A 960 -33.65 -4.72 4.75
CA LEU A 960 -32.33 -4.92 4.16
C LEU A 960 -32.41 -5.51 2.75
N ALA A 961 -33.35 -6.43 2.52
CA ALA A 961 -33.54 -7.07 1.22
C ALA A 961 -34.01 -6.11 0.14
N SER A 962 -34.76 -5.06 0.49
CA SER A 962 -35.22 -4.04 -0.47
C SER A 962 -34.12 -3.07 -0.93
N ARG A 963 -32.88 -3.20 -0.45
CA ARG A 963 -31.75 -2.32 -0.80
C ARG A 963 -30.87 -3.00 -1.86
N ASP A 964 -31.31 -2.98 -3.10
CA ASP A 964 -30.72 -3.78 -4.19
C ASP A 964 -29.27 -3.37 -4.55
N LEU A 965 -28.92 -2.10 -4.36
CA LEU A 965 -27.59 -1.56 -4.69
C LEU A 965 -26.66 -1.49 -3.46
N ASP A 966 -27.11 -1.99 -2.31
CA ASP A 966 -26.36 -2.02 -1.05
C ASP A 966 -25.81 -3.43 -0.81
N VAL A 967 -24.57 -3.67 -1.25
CA VAL A 967 -23.88 -4.96 -1.12
C VAL A 967 -23.77 -5.40 0.34
N LEU A 968 -23.65 -4.44 1.28
CA LEU A 968 -23.62 -4.73 2.71
C LEU A 968 -24.97 -5.28 3.18
N ALA A 969 -26.08 -4.65 2.79
CA ALA A 969 -27.42 -5.13 3.09
C ALA A 969 -27.67 -6.53 2.53
N GLN A 970 -27.31 -6.77 1.25
CA GLN A 970 -27.50 -8.06 0.59
C GLN A 970 -26.72 -9.20 1.26
N ARG A 971 -25.48 -8.94 1.69
CA ARG A 971 -24.70 -9.89 2.50
C ARG A 971 -25.31 -10.09 3.89
N GLY A 972 -25.85 -9.03 4.49
CA GLY A 972 -26.58 -9.08 5.76
C GLY A 972 -27.79 -10.03 5.70
N VAL A 973 -28.61 -9.93 4.65
CA VAL A 973 -29.76 -10.82 4.42
C VAL A 973 -29.32 -12.28 4.33
N ALA A 974 -28.29 -12.56 3.52
CA ALA A 974 -27.75 -13.92 3.38
C ALA A 974 -27.25 -14.50 4.72
N LEU A 975 -26.67 -13.66 5.59
CA LEU A 975 -26.22 -14.06 6.92
C LEU A 975 -27.40 -14.33 7.86
N ILE A 976 -28.40 -13.44 7.88
CA ILE A 976 -29.62 -13.63 8.68
C ILE A 976 -30.30 -14.95 8.27
N ASP A 977 -30.46 -15.21 6.98
CA ASP A 977 -31.03 -16.46 6.45
C ASP A 977 -30.22 -17.70 6.83
N ALA A 978 -28.89 -17.62 6.75
CA ALA A 978 -28.02 -18.73 7.15
C ALA A 978 -28.19 -19.10 8.62
N ILE A 979 -28.27 -18.11 9.52
CA ILE A 979 -28.42 -18.35 10.97
C ILE A 979 -29.83 -18.89 11.27
N PHE A 980 -30.86 -18.31 10.66
CA PHE A 980 -32.25 -18.71 10.92
C PHE A 980 -32.54 -20.14 10.42
N THR A 981 -32.07 -20.49 9.22
CA THR A 981 -32.25 -21.83 8.65
C THR A 981 -31.39 -22.90 9.35
N ALA A 982 -30.23 -22.54 9.92
CA ALA A 982 -29.45 -23.46 10.76
C ALA A 982 -30.17 -23.80 12.07
N GLY A 983 -30.96 -22.87 12.63
CA GLY A 983 -31.80 -23.10 13.81
C GLY A 983 -32.99 -24.04 13.55
N SER A 984 -33.60 -23.99 12.36
CA SER A 984 -34.77 -24.80 11.99
C SER A 984 -34.49 -26.31 11.89
N ASP A 985 -33.30 -26.69 11.38
CA ASP A 985 -32.94 -28.09 11.12
C ASP A 985 -32.69 -28.90 12.42
N LEU A 986 -32.38 -28.21 13.52
CA LEU A 986 -32.14 -28.81 14.84
C LEU A 986 -33.40 -29.35 15.53
N ASN A 987 -34.60 -28.95 15.09
CA ASN A 987 -35.88 -29.38 15.68
C ASN A 987 -36.36 -30.78 15.20
N THR A 988 -35.59 -31.49 14.38
CA THR A 988 -36.01 -32.78 13.79
C THR A 988 -35.40 -34.03 14.43
N GLY A 989 -34.59 -33.92 15.49
CA GLY A 989 -34.07 -35.12 16.16
C GLY A 989 -33.41 -34.93 17.51
N GLY A 990 -34.04 -35.49 18.56
CA GLY A 990 -33.40 -36.07 19.74
C GLY A 990 -32.67 -35.13 20.71
N THR A 991 -33.15 -35.13 21.96
CA THR A 991 -32.63 -34.49 23.18
C THR A 991 -31.11 -34.62 23.39
N SER A 992 -30.35 -33.66 22.87
CA SER A 992 -29.01 -33.29 23.31
C SER A 992 -28.76 -31.85 22.89
N SER A 993 -28.51 -30.96 23.85
CA SER A 993 -28.06 -29.59 23.60
C SER A 993 -26.86 -29.62 22.65
N LYS A 994 -27.07 -29.21 21.40
CA LYS A 994 -26.01 -29.10 20.40
C LYS A 994 -25.87 -27.62 20.07
N MET A 995 -24.72 -27.05 20.42
CA MET A 995 -24.31 -25.71 19.99
C MET A 995 -24.56 -25.52 18.48
N MET A 996 -24.96 -24.31 18.09
CA MET A 996 -25.05 -23.91 16.69
C MET A 996 -23.76 -24.27 15.94
N ASP A 997 -23.88 -25.03 14.85
CA ASP A 997 -22.74 -25.43 14.02
C ASP A 997 -22.32 -24.26 13.12
N PHE A 998 -21.25 -23.56 13.53
CA PHE A 998 -20.67 -22.46 12.76
C PHE A 998 -20.19 -22.90 11.37
N GLY A 999 -19.74 -24.14 11.19
CA GLY A 999 -19.36 -24.67 9.88
C GLY A 999 -20.56 -24.75 8.94
N GLN A 1000 -21.72 -25.18 9.45
CA GLN A 1000 -22.98 -25.23 8.70
C GLN A 1000 -23.47 -23.82 8.33
N ILE A 1001 -23.40 -22.86 9.27
CA ILE A 1001 -23.78 -21.45 9.02
C ILE A 1001 -22.89 -20.85 7.92
N LEU A 1002 -21.58 -21.09 7.96
CA LEU A 1002 -20.64 -20.59 6.95
C LEU A 1002 -20.90 -21.20 5.56
N ALA A 1003 -21.22 -22.50 5.49
CA ALA A 1003 -21.57 -23.16 4.23
C ALA A 1003 -22.88 -22.62 3.64
N LYS A 1004 -23.92 -22.43 4.47
CA LYS A 1004 -25.20 -21.82 4.06
C LYS A 1004 -25.01 -20.36 3.63
N PHE A 1005 -24.27 -19.56 4.39
CA PHE A 1005 -23.94 -18.18 4.03
C PHE A 1005 -23.22 -18.10 2.68
N SER A 1006 -22.23 -18.96 2.44
CA SER A 1006 -21.50 -19.02 1.16
C SER A 1006 -22.40 -19.39 -0.03
N THR A 1007 -23.50 -20.10 0.24
CA THR A 1007 -24.50 -20.49 -0.76
C THR A 1007 -25.47 -19.34 -1.03
N PHE A 1008 -26.08 -18.79 0.02
CA PHE A 1008 -27.01 -17.66 -0.08
C PHE A 1008 -26.33 -16.39 -0.62
N SER A 1009 -25.09 -16.10 -0.21
CA SER A 1009 -24.35 -14.95 -0.72
C SER A 1009 -24.03 -15.05 -2.20
N ARG A 1010 -23.84 -16.26 -2.75
CA ARG A 1010 -23.66 -16.48 -4.20
C ARG A 1010 -24.96 -16.28 -4.97
N LEU A 1011 -26.09 -16.64 -4.38
CA LEU A 1011 -27.42 -16.45 -4.97
C LEU A 1011 -27.84 -14.98 -4.98
N ASN A 1012 -27.60 -14.25 -3.88
CA ASN A 1012 -27.98 -12.82 -3.78
C ASN A 1012 -27.08 -11.90 -4.64
N LEU A 1013 -25.85 -12.31 -4.97
CA LEU A 1013 -24.89 -11.49 -5.75
C LEU A 1013 -24.76 -11.94 -7.23
N GLY A 1014 -25.50 -12.97 -7.65
CA GLY A 1014 -25.54 -13.45 -9.04
C GLY A 1014 -26.71 -12.85 -9.84
N SER A 1015 -26.47 -12.51 -11.10
CA SER A 1015 -27.37 -11.87 -12.09
C SER A 1015 -28.87 -12.24 -12.04
N PRO A 1016 -29.78 -11.32 -12.51
CA PRO A 1016 -31.22 -11.46 -12.34
C PRO A 1016 -31.78 -12.60 -13.20
N SER A 1017 -31.99 -13.76 -12.60
CA SER A 1017 -32.77 -14.84 -13.20
C SER A 1017 -34.09 -14.99 -12.45
N THR A 1018 -35.16 -14.60 -13.12
CA THR A 1018 -36.50 -15.14 -12.91
C THR A 1018 -36.44 -16.66 -13.06
N GLU A 1019 -36.36 -17.39 -11.94
CA GLU A 1019 -37.04 -18.67 -11.67
C GLU A 1019 -36.36 -19.43 -10.51
N ALA A 1020 -37.22 -19.88 -9.58
CA ALA A 1020 -36.98 -20.82 -8.49
C ALA A 1020 -36.07 -20.39 -7.32
N SER A 1021 -36.68 -19.82 -6.27
CA SER A 1021 -36.11 -19.73 -4.92
C SER A 1021 -35.97 -21.13 -4.29
N PRO A 1022 -34.76 -21.62 -3.97
CA PRO A 1022 -34.61 -22.81 -3.15
C PRO A 1022 -34.59 -22.38 -1.66
N GLY A 1023 -35.67 -22.68 -0.93
CA GLY A 1023 -35.65 -22.82 0.54
C GLY A 1023 -35.28 -21.60 1.41
N GLY A 1024 -35.53 -20.37 0.97
CA GLY A 1024 -35.43 -19.18 1.82
C GLY A 1024 -36.69 -18.94 2.68
N ILE A 1025 -36.59 -18.12 3.73
CA ILE A 1025 -37.74 -17.69 4.54
C ILE A 1025 -38.77 -16.99 3.63
N PRO A 1026 -40.08 -17.33 3.70
CA PRO A 1026 -41.10 -16.72 2.84
C PRO A 1026 -41.13 -15.19 3.00
N VAL A 1027 -41.23 -14.47 1.87
CA VAL A 1027 -41.50 -13.03 1.86
C VAL A 1027 -42.94 -12.82 2.31
N VAL A 1028 -43.15 -12.16 3.45
CA VAL A 1028 -44.48 -11.79 3.94
C VAL A 1028 -44.82 -10.42 3.34
N ASP A 1029 -45.97 -10.30 2.68
CA ASP A 1029 -46.45 -9.04 2.11
C ASP A 1029 -46.57 -7.97 3.20
N SER A 1030 -45.97 -6.82 2.91
CA SER A 1030 -45.93 -5.64 3.75
C SER A 1030 -47.32 -5.01 3.88
N GLN A 1031 -48.04 -5.33 4.96
CA GLN A 1031 -49.05 -4.43 5.51
C GLN A 1031 -48.64 -4.04 6.93
N ASP A 1032 -48.91 -2.80 7.29
CA ASP A 1032 -48.61 -2.10 8.55
C ASP A 1032 -48.92 -2.93 9.81
N VAL A 1033 -48.03 -3.81 10.25
CA VAL A 1033 -48.26 -4.56 11.52
C VAL A 1033 -47.53 -3.93 12.72
N ILE A 1034 -46.50 -3.09 12.54
CA ILE A 1034 -45.58 -2.83 13.68
C ILE A 1034 -45.24 -1.34 13.87
N GLY A 1035 -46.25 -0.49 13.83
CA GLY A 1035 -46.18 0.85 14.44
C GLY A 1035 -46.63 0.86 15.91
N ALA A 1036 -47.63 0.02 16.25
CA ALA A 1036 -48.31 0.06 17.54
C ALA A 1036 -47.79 -0.98 18.57
N HIS A 1037 -47.05 -2.01 18.15
CA HIS A 1037 -46.63 -3.10 19.05
C HIS A 1037 -45.20 -2.97 19.61
N PHE A 1038 -44.34 -2.05 19.12
CA PHE A 1038 -42.97 -1.90 19.64
C PHE A 1038 -42.93 -1.46 21.12
N ASP A 1039 -43.93 -0.71 21.60
CA ASP A 1039 -44.06 -0.32 23.01
C ASP A 1039 -44.45 -1.51 23.93
N GLU A 1040 -45.02 -2.58 23.37
CA GLU A 1040 -45.40 -3.81 24.07
C GLU A 1040 -44.27 -4.86 24.08
N MET A 1041 -43.21 -4.69 23.27
CA MET A 1041 -42.06 -5.60 23.14
C MET A 1041 -40.98 -5.39 24.23
N ARG A 1042 -41.40 -5.18 25.50
CA ARG A 1042 -40.46 -5.05 26.62
C ARG A 1042 -39.94 -6.44 27.05
N PRO A 1043 -38.62 -6.64 27.21
CA PRO A 1043 -38.09 -7.87 27.78
C PRO A 1043 -38.59 -8.04 29.23
N THR A 1044 -39.32 -9.11 29.52
CA THR A 1044 -39.83 -9.41 30.87
C THR A 1044 -38.77 -10.13 31.71
N TRP A 1045 -37.78 -9.39 32.21
CA TRP A 1045 -36.83 -9.90 33.20
C TRP A 1045 -37.30 -9.54 34.62
N GLY A 1046 -37.35 -10.53 35.51
CA GLY A 1046 -37.78 -10.36 36.90
C GLY A 1046 -36.97 -9.29 37.64
N THR A 1047 -37.65 -8.58 38.54
CA THR A 1047 -37.13 -7.49 39.38
C THR A 1047 -35.92 -7.93 40.20
N ALA A 1048 -34.71 -7.56 39.77
CA ALA A 1048 -33.52 -7.56 40.60
C ALA A 1048 -32.69 -6.30 40.29
N GLU A 1049 -32.20 -5.67 41.36
CA GLU A 1049 -31.80 -4.26 41.54
C GLU A 1049 -30.62 -3.71 40.72
N ASP A 1050 -30.30 -4.22 39.53
CA ASP A 1050 -29.20 -3.68 38.71
C ASP A 1050 -29.69 -3.12 37.36
N ILE A 1051 -29.48 -1.81 37.18
CA ILE A 1051 -29.86 -0.89 36.09
C ILE A 1051 -30.23 -1.63 34.79
N ASP A 1052 -31.53 -1.76 34.56
CA ASP A 1052 -32.11 -2.23 33.31
C ASP A 1052 -31.68 -1.30 32.17
N PHE A 1053 -31.02 -1.86 31.14
CA PHE A 1053 -30.56 -1.09 29.98
C PHE A 1053 -31.72 -0.34 29.34
N ASP A 1054 -32.91 -0.95 29.27
CA ASP A 1054 -34.09 -0.31 28.70
C ASP A 1054 -34.54 0.87 29.56
N ALA A 1055 -34.52 0.74 30.88
CA ALA A 1055 -34.82 1.86 31.78
C ALA A 1055 -33.82 3.01 31.60
N TRP A 1056 -32.51 2.71 31.60
CA TRP A 1056 -31.46 3.71 31.40
C TRP A 1056 -31.53 4.37 30.02
N PHE A 1057 -31.66 3.57 28.95
CA PHE A 1057 -31.72 4.07 27.59
C PHE A 1057 -32.98 4.91 27.39
N ASN A 1058 -34.14 4.44 27.85
CA ASN A 1058 -35.38 5.20 27.71
C ASN A 1058 -35.39 6.48 28.57
N GLU A 1059 -34.82 6.47 29.77
CA GLU A 1059 -34.64 7.68 30.58
C GLU A 1059 -33.72 8.71 29.87
N THR A 1060 -32.66 8.21 29.23
CA THR A 1060 -31.65 9.04 28.58
C THR A 1060 -32.19 9.63 27.26
N PHE A 1061 -32.75 8.79 26.39
CA PHE A 1061 -33.16 9.15 25.02
C PHE A 1061 -34.67 9.52 24.88
N TYR A 1062 -35.56 9.14 25.81
CA TYR A 1062 -37.01 9.39 25.67
C TYR A 1062 -37.70 10.06 26.87
N SER A 1063 -37.13 10.06 28.09
CA SER A 1063 -37.66 10.73 29.29
C SER A 1063 -39.13 10.36 29.65
N LEU A 1064 -39.34 9.39 30.55
CA LEU A 1064 -40.64 9.11 31.18
C LEU A 1064 -41.00 10.19 32.22
N GLN A 1065 -41.38 11.39 31.77
CA GLN A 1065 -42.11 12.38 32.58
C GLN A 1065 -43.19 13.06 31.72
N GLY A 1066 -44.23 12.31 31.38
CA GLY A 1066 -45.48 12.81 30.85
C GLY A 1066 -46.52 11.68 30.92
N PRO A 1067 -47.74 11.92 31.40
CA PRO A 1067 -48.73 10.86 31.51
C PRO A 1067 -49.05 10.34 30.11
N LEU A 1068 -48.84 9.04 29.89
CA LEU A 1068 -49.35 8.29 28.74
C LEU A 1068 -50.88 8.44 28.74
N GLN A 1069 -51.41 9.40 27.97
CA GLN A 1069 -52.78 9.34 27.51
C GLN A 1069 -52.79 8.44 26.27
N LEU A 1070 -53.18 7.19 26.56
CA LEU A 1070 -53.77 6.12 25.75
C LEU A 1070 -53.83 6.34 24.23
#